data_AF-A0A955AZS4-F1
#
_entry.id   AF-A0A955AZS4-F1
#
_cell.length_a   1.000
_cell.length_b   1.000
_cell.length_c   1.000
_cell.angle_alpha   90.00
_cell.angle_beta   90.00
_cell.angle_gamma   90.00
#
_symmetry.space_group_name_H-M   'P 1'
#
loop_
_entity.id
_entity.type
_entity.pdbx_description
1 polymer ?
#
loop_
_entity_poly.entity_id
_entity_poly.type
_entity_poly.pdbx_seq_one_letter_code
_entity_poly.pdbx_strand_id
1 'polypeptide(L)'
;AAIATLIEATGAFRSRLADAGDVELIVDGQPFAPRTDDPLLATGSLTWLIDAAVLAHEYLGDPLELRTLPPDELERRLLQIRRRRCASFALMIDGELAHARGDERAQPVANPKLPTLVLVAPGTIGIDLLCEAAPALTKLMGVRRPTLETMLERLERAGFDGFGKPSEDQFARAIKRGPEVVRDYFAATRGGIERRVRALLPVVAHLVDRESAEHLRELHERVGPALNLRAWLIELLGEKIAGGCLAAVDETDDQRIIRRSMSFDFAEYGMVLAALGYPPLNDEADFRRMFEVYLGELRPTLVDRVRRHFLATWSAKSDLAAYVSARTLDFVTFDRDWLGRLEALTREVVAERADKATQATLGTDNPKIILTPLDRVVADNRKLILTRHAEFAGLVRTWCRKNGEAVPAVMETSDPQTIVRAFDEAGFLDFERIEANQLPELYRRIEAWPAEMKPTSDLGQLGLNQGDLEFEANEAREAKRKAELAKRTIPFVGTDLDAGAADFARQFETLAALAINGADEWFARSRPPRLLGQQQREPGTASRGSGGGGQSWKNQPPDSVKSAMGMASEWLAREYLRRRYPNEMTDDCWVSSNRAAFCTGSLGDDSLGYDFRLLTERNEWLFEVKSAIDAGGEFELSPRELEVAGSASLERKRRYRILYVPFVFDPSQWRVLQLSNPAAASTRDRYRVVRSGSVRYRFERR
;
A
#
# COMPACT_ATOMS: atom_id res chain seq x y z
N ALA A 1 1.35 -27.05 37.64
CA ALA A 1 1.62 -28.17 38.57
C ALA A 1 2.24 -27.69 39.89
N ALA A 2 3.46 -27.15 39.92
CA ALA A 2 4.14 -26.76 41.18
C ALA A 2 3.38 -25.74 42.06
N ILE A 3 2.70 -24.76 41.46
CA ILE A 3 1.90 -23.76 42.19
C ILE A 3 0.64 -24.39 42.82
N ALA A 4 0.00 -25.33 42.11
CA ALA A 4 -1.22 -26.02 42.57
C ALA A 4 -0.93 -26.83 43.85
N THR A 5 0.18 -27.57 43.87
CA THR A 5 0.65 -28.33 45.03
C THR A 5 0.96 -27.44 46.25
N LEU A 6 1.51 -26.24 46.01
CA LEU A 6 1.78 -25.26 47.08
C LEU A 6 0.49 -24.68 47.67
N ILE A 7 -0.55 -24.48 46.86
CA ILE A 7 -1.86 -24.00 47.30
C ILE A 7 -2.58 -25.07 48.12
N GLU A 8 -2.57 -26.33 47.67
CA GLU A 8 -3.17 -27.45 48.42
C GLU A 8 -2.47 -27.71 49.75
N ALA A 9 -1.15 -27.51 49.82
CA ALA A 9 -0.39 -27.64 51.05
C ALA A 9 -0.81 -26.63 52.15
N THR A 10 -1.53 -25.55 51.79
CA THR A 10 -2.11 -24.62 52.78
C THR A 10 -3.33 -25.19 53.50
N GLY A 11 -3.92 -26.28 53.01
CA GLY A 11 -5.11 -26.93 53.59
C GLY A 11 -6.42 -26.13 53.48
N ALA A 12 -6.36 -24.88 53.02
CA ALA A 12 -7.51 -23.98 52.92
C ALA A 12 -8.21 -24.05 51.56
N PHE A 13 -7.57 -24.62 50.55
CA PHE A 13 -8.07 -24.64 49.17
C PHE A 13 -7.81 -25.99 48.50
N ARG A 14 -8.74 -26.43 47.66
CA ARG A 14 -8.57 -27.57 46.76
C ARG A 14 -8.19 -27.01 45.39
N SER A 15 -7.05 -27.42 44.84
CA SER A 15 -6.59 -26.89 43.55
C SER A 15 -6.94 -27.85 42.42
N ARG A 16 -7.23 -27.33 41.23
CA ARG A 16 -7.39 -28.11 39.99
C ARG A 16 -6.60 -27.43 38.88
N LEU A 17 -5.97 -28.22 38.01
CA LEU A 17 -5.30 -27.74 36.79
C LEU A 17 -6.35 -27.71 35.67
N ALA A 18 -6.65 -26.53 35.12
CA ALA A 18 -7.49 -26.36 33.94
C ALA A 18 -6.63 -25.78 32.79
N ASP A 19 -6.81 -26.26 31.56
CA ASP A 19 -6.23 -25.66 30.36
C ASP A 19 -7.10 -24.47 29.91
N ALA A 20 -6.53 -23.51 29.18
CA ALA A 20 -7.24 -22.28 28.76
C ALA A 20 -8.48 -22.52 27.86
N GLY A 21 -8.71 -23.76 27.42
CA GLY A 21 -9.90 -24.19 26.68
C GLY A 21 -11.04 -24.74 27.54
N ASP A 22 -10.86 -24.90 28.86
CA ASP A 22 -11.81 -25.59 29.73
C ASP A 22 -12.72 -24.64 30.54
N VAL A 23 -12.61 -23.32 30.32
CA VAL A 23 -13.40 -22.29 31.02
C VAL A 23 -14.23 -21.47 30.04
N GLU A 24 -15.54 -21.66 30.04
CA GLU A 24 -16.48 -20.88 29.21
C GLU A 24 -17.34 -19.94 30.07
N LEU A 25 -17.54 -18.70 29.62
CA LEU A 25 -18.51 -17.81 30.25
C LEU A 25 -19.90 -18.13 29.69
N ILE A 26 -20.84 -18.45 30.58
CA ILE A 26 -22.24 -18.68 30.25
C ILE A 26 -23.03 -17.45 30.67
N VAL A 27 -23.77 -16.86 29.74
CA VAL A 27 -24.64 -15.69 29.95
C VAL A 27 -26.06 -16.09 29.56
N ASP A 28 -27.01 -15.91 30.47
CA ASP A 28 -28.42 -16.31 30.28
C ASP A 28 -28.58 -17.77 29.79
N GLY A 29 -27.74 -18.67 30.32
CA GLY A 29 -27.76 -20.10 30.01
C GLY A 29 -27.10 -20.47 28.67
N GLN A 30 -26.43 -19.55 27.98
CA GLN A 30 -25.75 -19.80 26.70
C GLN A 30 -24.26 -19.40 26.75
N PRO A 31 -23.38 -20.09 25.99
CA PRO A 31 -21.99 -19.66 25.84
C PRO A 31 -21.89 -18.23 25.29
N PHE A 32 -21.12 -17.40 25.98
CA PHE A 32 -20.95 -16.00 25.64
C PHE A 32 -19.78 -15.78 24.69
N ALA A 33 -20.02 -15.02 23.63
CA ALA A 33 -18.99 -14.48 22.75
C ALA A 33 -19.23 -12.97 22.54
N PRO A 34 -18.20 -12.11 22.60
CA PRO A 34 -18.32 -10.69 22.29
C PRO A 34 -18.84 -10.44 20.87
N ARG A 35 -19.68 -9.44 20.69
CA ARG A 35 -20.26 -9.08 19.39
C ARG A 35 -20.11 -7.60 19.06
N THR A 36 -20.15 -7.26 17.78
CA THR A 36 -20.05 -5.88 17.29
C THR A 36 -21.34 -5.08 17.44
N ASP A 37 -22.48 -5.74 17.67
CA ASP A 37 -23.79 -5.13 17.89
C ASP A 37 -24.01 -4.70 19.36
N ASP A 38 -23.17 -5.16 20.28
CA ASP A 38 -23.21 -4.75 21.68
C ASP A 38 -22.94 -3.25 21.84
N PRO A 39 -23.82 -2.45 22.48
CA PRO A 39 -23.60 -1.02 22.64
C PRO A 39 -22.29 -0.70 23.36
N LEU A 40 -21.66 0.43 23.01
CA LEU A 40 -20.53 0.95 23.78
C LEU A 40 -20.97 1.40 25.18
N LEU A 41 -20.14 1.14 26.19
CA LEU A 41 -20.44 1.46 27.58
C LEU A 41 -20.59 2.97 27.80
N ALA A 42 -19.60 3.74 27.39
CA ALA A 42 -19.49 5.19 27.63
C ALA A 42 -20.30 6.03 26.61
N THR A 43 -21.57 5.67 26.40
CA THR A 43 -22.49 6.37 25.49
C THR A 43 -23.75 6.85 26.21
N GLY A 44 -24.37 7.90 25.67
CA GLY A 44 -25.61 8.47 26.20
C GLY A 44 -25.42 9.00 27.63
N SER A 45 -26.23 8.49 28.57
CA SER A 45 -26.20 8.92 29.98
C SER A 45 -24.92 8.52 30.74
N LEU A 46 -24.02 7.75 30.13
CA LEU A 46 -22.76 7.30 30.74
C LEU A 46 -21.50 7.93 30.11
N THR A 47 -21.64 8.88 29.19
CA THR A 47 -20.47 9.53 28.55
C THR A 47 -19.56 10.25 29.55
N TRP A 48 -20.12 10.76 30.66
CA TRP A 48 -19.36 11.37 31.75
C TRP A 48 -18.36 10.41 32.43
N LEU A 49 -18.51 9.10 32.25
CA LEU A 49 -17.61 8.10 32.83
C LEU A 49 -16.18 8.25 32.28
N ILE A 50 -16.03 8.79 31.06
CA ILE A 50 -14.72 9.09 30.46
C ILE A 50 -14.00 10.15 31.29
N ASP A 51 -14.68 11.27 31.54
CA ASP A 51 -14.16 12.37 32.35
C ASP A 51 -13.80 11.87 33.75
N ALA A 52 -14.65 11.03 34.35
CA ALA A 52 -14.41 10.46 35.66
C ALA A 52 -13.18 9.53 35.68
N ALA A 53 -13.03 8.65 34.68
CA ALA A 53 -11.90 7.72 34.60
C ALA A 53 -10.58 8.44 34.35
N VAL A 54 -10.56 9.44 33.46
CA VAL A 54 -9.36 10.20 33.14
C VAL A 54 -8.93 11.07 34.31
N LEU A 55 -9.85 11.84 34.93
CA LEU A 55 -9.57 12.62 36.13
C LEU A 55 -9.10 11.74 37.29
N ALA A 56 -9.70 10.56 37.46
CA ALA A 56 -9.26 9.60 38.47
C ALA A 56 -7.84 9.10 38.19
N HIS A 57 -7.53 8.77 36.94
CA HIS A 57 -6.21 8.28 36.55
C HIS A 57 -5.14 9.35 36.74
N GLU A 58 -5.43 10.60 36.38
CA GLU A 58 -4.49 11.71 36.47
C GLU A 58 -4.24 12.18 37.91
N TYR A 59 -5.29 12.29 38.73
CA TYR A 59 -5.18 12.90 40.05
C TYR A 59 -5.23 11.93 41.24
N LEU A 60 -5.75 10.71 41.03
CA LEU A 60 -5.76 9.64 42.04
C LEU A 60 -4.77 8.51 41.72
N GLY A 61 -4.24 8.46 40.49
CA GLY A 61 -3.26 7.47 40.03
C GLY A 61 -1.83 7.77 40.46
N ASP A 62 -0.93 6.84 40.11
CA ASP A 62 0.50 6.93 40.40
C ASP A 62 1.25 7.57 39.22
N PRO A 63 2.20 8.51 39.45
CA PRO A 63 3.04 9.08 38.40
C PRO A 63 3.76 8.06 37.51
N LEU A 64 4.13 6.88 38.04
CA LEU A 64 4.74 5.80 37.25
C LEU A 64 3.73 5.13 36.31
N GLU A 65 2.47 5.06 36.72
CA GLU A 65 1.40 4.45 35.94
C GLU A 65 1.02 5.36 34.77
N LEU A 66 0.92 6.68 35.01
CA LEU A 66 0.67 7.71 33.99
C LEU A 66 1.73 7.71 32.87
N ARG A 67 2.98 7.35 33.18
CA ARG A 67 4.04 7.20 32.18
C ARG A 67 3.86 5.97 31.29
N THR A 68 3.24 4.91 31.81
CA THR A 68 3.02 3.65 31.08
C THR A 68 1.68 3.58 30.36
N LEU A 69 0.71 4.35 30.83
CA LEU A 69 -0.62 4.47 30.26
C LEU A 69 -1.04 5.95 30.28
N PRO A 70 -0.77 6.71 29.19
CA PRO A 70 -1.18 8.10 29.09
C PRO A 70 -2.72 8.26 29.13
N PRO A 71 -3.24 9.41 29.60
CA PRO A 71 -4.67 9.73 29.64
C PRO A 71 -5.43 9.46 28.33
N ASP A 72 -4.90 9.88 27.19
CA ASP A 72 -5.56 9.68 25.87
C ASP A 72 -5.72 8.20 25.50
N GLU A 73 -4.74 7.37 25.87
CA GLU A 73 -4.77 5.93 25.63
C GLU A 73 -5.76 5.23 26.58
N LEU A 74 -5.91 5.73 27.81
CA LEU A 74 -6.94 5.27 28.74
C LEU A 74 -8.34 5.62 28.22
N GLU A 75 -8.55 6.85 27.78
CA GLU A 75 -9.80 7.31 27.15
C GLU A 75 -10.16 6.42 25.95
N ARG A 76 -9.21 6.21 25.04
CA ARG A 76 -9.39 5.35 23.87
C ARG A 76 -9.82 3.93 24.25
N ARG A 77 -9.23 3.34 25.29
CA ARG A 77 -9.60 1.98 25.75
C ARG A 77 -10.99 1.94 26.35
N LEU A 78 -11.36 2.92 27.18
CA LEU A 78 -12.70 3.00 27.76
C LEU A 78 -13.78 3.19 26.69
N LEU A 79 -13.51 4.01 25.67
CA LEU A 79 -14.39 4.21 24.51
C LEU A 79 -14.60 2.94 23.68
N GLN A 80 -13.71 1.95 23.78
CA GLN A 80 -13.83 0.68 23.08
C GLN A 80 -14.58 -0.40 23.88
N ILE A 81 -14.81 -0.18 25.18
CA ILE A 81 -15.52 -1.14 26.03
C ILE A 81 -17.00 -1.19 25.64
N ARG A 82 -17.47 -2.37 25.30
CA ARG A 82 -18.88 -2.68 25.05
C ARG A 82 -19.59 -3.11 26.33
N ARG A 83 -20.91 -2.98 26.36
CA ARG A 83 -21.75 -3.46 27.45
C ARG A 83 -22.73 -4.52 26.94
N ARG A 84 -22.82 -5.64 27.66
CA ARG A 84 -23.86 -6.66 27.49
C ARG A 84 -24.67 -6.75 28.77
N ARG A 85 -25.98 -6.57 28.69
CA ARG A 85 -26.90 -6.82 29.82
C ARG A 85 -27.37 -8.27 29.79
N CYS A 86 -27.52 -8.86 30.98
CA CYS A 86 -28.04 -10.21 31.17
C CYS A 86 -28.87 -10.31 32.46
N ALA A 87 -29.63 -11.39 32.59
CA ALA A 87 -30.29 -11.77 33.83
C ALA A 87 -29.33 -12.50 34.78
N SER A 88 -28.41 -13.30 34.25
CA SER A 88 -27.36 -13.97 35.04
C SER A 88 -26.16 -14.37 34.18
N PHE A 89 -25.02 -14.56 34.84
CA PHE A 89 -23.83 -15.18 34.24
C PHE A 89 -23.18 -16.19 35.19
N ALA A 90 -22.48 -17.17 34.63
CA ALA A 90 -21.75 -18.21 35.37
C ALA A 90 -20.52 -18.66 34.56
N LEU A 91 -19.54 -19.28 35.22
CA LEU A 91 -18.40 -19.89 34.54
C LEU A 91 -18.63 -21.40 34.45
N MET A 92 -18.58 -21.97 33.25
CA MET A 92 -18.50 -23.41 33.04
C MET A 92 -17.04 -23.82 33.17
N ILE A 93 -16.72 -24.75 34.07
CA ILE A 93 -15.37 -25.30 34.25
C ILE A 93 -15.50 -26.82 34.23
N ASP A 94 -14.86 -27.48 33.26
CA ASP A 94 -14.90 -28.95 33.09
C ASP A 94 -16.33 -29.54 33.01
N GLY A 95 -17.29 -28.80 32.45
CA GLY A 95 -18.69 -29.21 32.33
C GLY A 95 -19.54 -29.03 33.60
N GLU A 96 -18.99 -28.47 34.68
CA GLU A 96 -19.73 -28.04 35.86
C GLU A 96 -19.91 -26.50 35.86
N LEU A 97 -21.12 -26.04 36.16
CA LEU A 97 -21.40 -24.61 36.34
C LEU A 97 -20.88 -24.14 37.70
N ALA A 98 -19.78 -23.41 37.69
CA ALA A 98 -19.36 -22.58 38.79
C ALA A 98 -20.15 -21.27 38.75
N HIS A 99 -21.21 -21.20 39.55
CA HIS A 99 -21.91 -19.94 39.78
C HIS A 99 -20.98 -18.97 40.52
N ALA A 100 -20.89 -17.74 40.02
CA ALA A 100 -20.31 -16.64 40.78
C ALA A 100 -20.96 -16.59 42.17
N ARG A 101 -20.22 -16.15 43.20
CA ARG A 101 -20.84 -15.87 44.51
C ARG A 101 -22.01 -14.94 44.25
N GLY A 102 -23.20 -15.24 44.78
CA GLY A 102 -24.50 -14.74 44.30
C GLY A 102 -24.73 -13.21 44.28
N ASP A 103 -23.70 -12.42 44.58
CA ASP A 103 -23.71 -10.97 44.62
C ASP A 103 -22.88 -10.32 43.49
N GLU A 104 -22.20 -11.09 42.62
CA GLU A 104 -21.42 -10.52 41.50
C GLU A 104 -22.33 -10.04 40.36
N ARG A 105 -22.39 -8.72 40.16
CA ARG A 105 -23.24 -8.09 39.12
C ARG A 105 -22.48 -7.68 37.85
N ALA A 106 -21.16 -7.87 37.79
CA ALA A 106 -20.33 -7.46 36.66
C ALA A 106 -19.20 -8.46 36.34
N GLN A 107 -19.03 -8.79 35.06
CA GLN A 107 -17.96 -9.68 34.59
C GLN A 107 -17.18 -9.08 33.41
N PRO A 108 -15.84 -8.97 33.51
CA PRO A 108 -15.01 -8.49 32.41
C PRO A 108 -14.68 -9.61 31.42
N VAL A 109 -14.95 -9.37 30.13
CA VAL A 109 -14.53 -10.24 29.02
C VAL A 109 -13.46 -9.53 28.21
N ALA A 110 -12.20 -9.90 28.47
CA ALA A 110 -11.06 -9.38 27.75
C ALA A 110 -11.06 -9.93 26.31
N ASN A 111 -11.12 -9.03 25.32
CA ASN A 111 -10.99 -9.38 23.92
C ASN A 111 -10.17 -8.28 23.21
N PRO A 112 -9.19 -8.62 22.35
CA PRO A 112 -8.33 -7.62 21.71
C PRO A 112 -9.05 -6.61 20.82
N LYS A 113 -10.23 -6.97 20.30
CA LYS A 113 -11.02 -6.13 19.39
C LYS A 113 -12.33 -5.65 19.99
N LEU A 114 -12.93 -6.45 20.88
CA LEU A 114 -14.28 -6.23 21.41
C LEU A 114 -14.31 -6.40 22.95
N PRO A 115 -13.52 -5.63 23.72
CA PRO A 115 -13.54 -5.73 25.17
C PRO A 115 -14.97 -5.47 25.67
N THR A 116 -15.53 -6.38 26.47
CA THR A 116 -16.95 -6.33 26.84
C THR A 116 -17.13 -6.48 28.34
N LEU A 117 -17.95 -5.60 28.93
CA LEU A 117 -18.43 -5.70 30.28
C LEU A 117 -19.83 -6.33 30.27
N VAL A 118 -19.95 -7.51 30.88
CA VAL A 118 -21.24 -8.19 31.08
C VAL A 118 -21.81 -7.74 32.42
N LEU A 119 -23.08 -7.35 32.44
CA LEU A 119 -23.75 -6.73 33.60
C LEU A 119 -25.10 -7.38 33.89
N VAL A 120 -25.31 -7.75 35.15
CA VAL A 120 -26.63 -8.08 35.71
C VAL A 120 -27.32 -6.78 36.11
N ALA A 121 -28.09 -6.23 35.17
CA ALA A 121 -28.71 -4.92 35.29
C ALA A 121 -30.19 -4.97 34.87
N PRO A 122 -31.13 -5.18 35.82
CA PRO A 122 -32.57 -5.22 35.52
C PRO A 122 -33.14 -3.83 35.14
N GLY A 123 -32.38 -2.74 35.35
CA GLY A 123 -32.83 -1.36 35.12
C GLY A 123 -31.74 -0.43 34.57
N THR A 124 -31.81 0.86 34.92
CA THR A 124 -30.78 1.85 34.61
C THR A 124 -29.47 1.52 35.31
N ILE A 125 -28.34 1.80 34.66
CA ILE A 125 -27.02 1.63 35.27
C ILE A 125 -26.81 2.83 36.20
N GLY A 126 -27.01 2.62 37.49
CA GLY A 126 -26.77 3.60 38.54
C GLY A 126 -25.31 3.60 39.02
N ILE A 127 -24.99 4.56 39.88
CA ILE A 127 -23.65 4.68 40.46
C ILE A 127 -23.27 3.48 41.33
N ASP A 128 -24.25 2.86 42.01
CA ASP A 128 -24.10 1.63 42.79
C ASP A 128 -23.49 0.50 41.93
N LEU A 129 -24.11 0.24 40.78
CA LEU A 129 -23.66 -0.80 39.86
C LEU A 129 -22.33 -0.44 39.21
N LEU A 130 -22.06 0.85 38.96
CA LEU A 130 -20.77 1.29 38.43
C LEU A 130 -19.64 1.09 39.46
N CYS A 131 -19.90 1.33 40.74
CA CYS A 131 -18.95 1.03 41.82
C CYS A 131 -18.63 -0.47 41.86
N GLU A 132 -19.66 -1.32 41.83
CA GLU A 132 -19.48 -2.78 41.79
C GLU A 132 -18.75 -3.25 40.52
N ALA A 133 -18.98 -2.59 39.38
CA ALA A 133 -18.34 -2.91 38.11
C ALA A 133 -16.93 -2.30 37.94
N ALA A 134 -16.51 -1.39 38.82
CA ALA A 134 -15.25 -0.66 38.69
C ALA A 134 -14.00 -1.58 38.67
N PRO A 135 -13.93 -2.68 39.44
CA PRO A 135 -12.83 -3.64 39.32
C PRO A 135 -12.76 -4.32 37.95
N ALA A 136 -13.93 -4.69 37.39
CA ALA A 136 -14.02 -5.27 36.06
C ALA A 136 -13.59 -4.28 34.97
N LEU A 137 -13.99 -3.02 35.10
CA LEU A 137 -13.57 -1.93 34.22
C LEU A 137 -12.07 -1.66 34.30
N THR A 138 -11.51 -1.62 35.50
CA THR A 138 -10.06 -1.46 35.74
C THR A 138 -9.27 -2.52 34.98
N LYS A 139 -9.74 -3.78 35.01
CA LYS A 139 -9.14 -4.88 34.25
C LYS A 139 -9.24 -4.69 32.74
N LEU A 140 -10.40 -4.26 32.22
CA LEU A 140 -10.61 -4.05 30.79
C LEU A 140 -9.80 -2.87 30.24
N MET A 141 -9.65 -1.80 31.02
CA MET A 141 -8.82 -0.64 30.66
C MET A 141 -7.31 -0.95 30.75
N GLY A 142 -6.94 -2.03 31.45
CA GLY A 142 -5.54 -2.40 31.67
C GLY A 142 -4.82 -1.47 32.65
N VAL A 143 -5.57 -0.92 33.61
CA VAL A 143 -5.06 -0.09 34.71
C VAL A 143 -4.69 -1.00 35.87
N ARG A 144 -3.63 -0.67 36.61
CA ARG A 144 -3.14 -1.44 37.76
C ARG A 144 -3.81 -1.01 39.06
N ARG A 145 -4.14 0.28 39.20
CA ARG A 145 -4.83 0.82 40.38
C ARG A 145 -6.33 1.00 40.14
N PRO A 146 -7.20 0.69 41.12
CA PRO A 146 -8.65 0.90 41.02
C PRO A 146 -9.02 2.37 41.29
N THR A 147 -8.44 3.29 40.52
CA THR A 147 -8.69 4.74 40.67
C THR A 147 -10.11 5.12 40.33
N LEU A 148 -10.72 4.47 39.33
CA LEU A 148 -12.11 4.69 38.94
C LEU A 148 -13.10 4.30 40.06
N GLU A 149 -12.87 3.19 40.75
CA GLU A 149 -13.67 2.78 41.91
C GLU A 149 -13.63 3.86 43.00
N THR A 150 -12.41 4.29 43.36
CA THR A 150 -12.20 5.38 44.32
C THR A 150 -12.90 6.67 43.89
N MET A 151 -12.93 6.97 42.61
CA MET A 151 -13.58 8.16 42.05
C MET A 151 -15.09 8.07 42.18
N LEU A 152 -15.70 6.95 41.79
CA LEU A 152 -17.14 6.75 41.82
C LEU A 152 -17.69 6.82 43.25
N GLU A 153 -17.05 6.15 44.21
CA GLU A 153 -17.45 6.25 45.62
C GLU A 153 -17.34 7.67 46.18
N ARG A 154 -16.38 8.46 45.69
CA ARG A 154 -16.21 9.85 46.16
C ARG A 154 -17.20 10.80 45.49
N LEU A 155 -17.60 10.54 44.25
CA LEU A 155 -18.70 11.25 43.60
C LEU A 155 -20.02 11.00 44.34
N GLU A 156 -20.28 9.75 44.75
CA GLU A 156 -21.43 9.39 45.58
C GLU A 156 -21.43 10.19 46.90
N ARG A 157 -20.31 10.17 47.63
CA ARG A 157 -20.13 10.97 48.86
C ARG A 157 -20.22 12.48 48.63
N ALA A 158 -19.95 12.96 47.41
CA ALA A 158 -20.08 14.36 47.01
C ALA A 158 -21.53 14.75 46.61
N GLY A 159 -22.47 13.81 46.73
CA GLY A 159 -23.90 14.01 46.48
C GLY A 159 -24.33 13.78 45.04
N PHE A 160 -23.57 13.03 44.24
CA PHE A 160 -24.00 12.61 42.91
C PHE A 160 -24.96 11.41 43.03
N ASP A 161 -26.17 11.55 42.48
CA ASP A 161 -27.26 10.57 42.58
C ASP A 161 -27.18 9.45 41.53
N GLY A 162 -26.15 9.47 40.69
CA GLY A 162 -25.93 8.49 39.62
C GLY A 162 -26.69 8.77 38.32
N PHE A 163 -27.44 9.87 38.23
CA PHE A 163 -28.17 10.26 37.03
C PHE A 163 -27.56 11.49 36.34
N GLY A 164 -27.40 11.41 35.03
CA GLY A 164 -26.78 12.50 34.25
C GLY A 164 -25.28 12.59 34.48
N LYS A 165 -24.71 13.79 34.41
CA LYS A 165 -23.26 14.06 34.55
C LYS A 165 -22.98 14.73 35.90
N PRO A 166 -21.93 14.32 36.65
CA PRO A 166 -21.53 15.04 37.85
C PRO A 166 -21.13 16.50 37.54
N SER A 167 -21.46 17.41 38.46
CA SER A 167 -21.04 18.81 38.41
C SER A 167 -19.53 18.95 38.61
N GLU A 168 -18.96 20.06 38.14
CA GLU A 168 -17.53 20.38 38.33
C GLU A 168 -17.16 20.41 39.83
N ASP A 169 -18.05 20.90 40.69
CA ASP A 169 -17.86 20.89 42.15
C ASP A 169 -17.83 19.48 42.74
N GLN A 170 -18.66 18.56 42.22
CA GLN A 170 -18.64 17.15 42.62
C GLN A 170 -17.35 16.47 42.19
N PHE A 171 -16.89 16.71 40.96
CA PHE A 171 -15.59 16.24 40.47
C PHE A 171 -14.44 16.78 41.34
N ALA A 172 -14.44 18.07 41.63
CA ALA A 172 -13.39 18.73 42.42
C ALA A 172 -13.31 18.17 43.85
N ARG A 173 -14.47 17.98 44.50
CA ARG A 173 -14.56 17.29 45.79
C ARG A 173 -14.03 15.86 45.72
N ALA A 174 -14.35 15.12 44.64
CA ALA A 174 -13.93 13.74 44.49
C ALA A 174 -12.41 13.57 44.30
N ILE A 175 -11.77 14.44 43.50
CA ILE A 175 -10.30 14.44 43.33
C ILE A 175 -9.56 15.18 44.45
N LYS A 176 -10.28 15.81 45.40
CA LYS A 176 -9.74 16.63 46.48
C LYS A 176 -8.86 17.77 45.96
N ARG A 177 -9.37 18.52 44.99
CA ARG A 177 -8.75 19.73 44.41
C ARG A 177 -9.78 20.85 44.33
N GLY A 178 -9.34 22.08 44.06
CA GLY A 178 -10.26 23.19 43.86
C GLY A 178 -11.00 23.08 42.51
N PRO A 179 -12.20 23.70 42.37
CA PRO A 179 -12.98 23.67 41.14
C PRO A 179 -12.25 24.23 39.91
N GLU A 180 -11.24 25.07 40.10
CA GLU A 180 -10.34 25.56 39.05
C GLU A 180 -9.60 24.44 38.32
N VAL A 181 -9.13 23.39 39.03
CA VAL A 181 -8.39 22.27 38.39
C VAL A 181 -9.29 21.48 37.46
N VAL A 182 -10.55 21.26 37.86
CA VAL A 182 -11.54 20.56 37.03
C VAL A 182 -12.00 21.44 35.87
N ARG A 183 -12.14 22.75 36.10
CA ARG A 183 -12.41 23.73 35.02
C ARG A 183 -11.27 23.79 34.02
N ASP A 184 -10.02 23.78 34.46
CA ASP A 184 -8.83 23.77 33.63
C ASP A 184 -8.69 22.44 32.89
N TYR A 185 -8.96 21.31 33.54
CA TYR A 185 -9.03 20.00 32.88
C TYR A 185 -10.08 20.00 31.78
N PHE A 186 -11.31 20.45 32.09
CA PHE A 186 -12.35 20.57 31.08
C PHE A 186 -11.99 21.61 30.03
N ALA A 187 -11.27 22.69 30.34
CA ALA A 187 -10.78 23.67 29.39
C ALA A 187 -9.67 23.12 28.47
N ALA A 188 -8.80 22.24 28.98
CA ALA A 188 -7.69 21.62 28.27
C ALA A 188 -8.12 20.42 27.42
N THR A 189 -9.10 19.64 27.89
CA THR A 189 -9.82 18.64 27.07
C THR A 189 -10.85 19.30 26.12
N ARG A 190 -11.21 20.58 26.36
CA ARG A 190 -12.01 21.46 25.48
C ARG A 190 -11.18 22.02 24.29
N GLY A 191 -10.50 21.15 23.57
CA GLY A 191 -10.49 21.29 22.11
C GLY A 191 -11.93 21.39 21.56
N GLY A 192 -12.94 20.92 22.31
CA GLY A 192 -14.37 20.96 21.96
C GLY A 192 -15.04 22.33 21.86
N ILE A 193 -14.77 23.32 22.73
CA ILE A 193 -15.45 24.63 22.61
C ILE A 193 -14.85 25.44 21.47
N GLU A 194 -13.52 25.46 21.35
CA GLU A 194 -12.82 26.09 20.24
C GLU A 194 -13.19 25.40 18.91
N ARG A 195 -13.24 24.06 18.87
CA ARG A 195 -13.73 23.29 17.71
C ARG A 195 -15.15 23.67 17.35
N ARG A 196 -16.09 23.70 18.31
CA ARG A 196 -17.50 24.06 18.06
C ARG A 196 -17.63 25.50 17.58
N VAL A 197 -16.91 26.45 18.19
CA VAL A 197 -16.88 27.85 17.74
C VAL A 197 -16.36 27.89 16.30
N ARG A 198 -15.20 27.30 16.01
CA ARG A 198 -14.61 27.24 14.68
C ARG A 198 -15.54 26.58 13.65
N ALA A 199 -16.28 25.55 14.03
CA ALA A 199 -17.25 24.87 13.18
C ALA A 199 -18.53 25.69 12.94
N LEU A 200 -18.92 26.54 13.90
CA LEU A 200 -20.09 27.40 13.82
C LEU A 200 -19.85 28.71 13.11
N LEU A 201 -18.61 29.22 13.02
CA LEU A 201 -18.35 30.49 12.33
C LEU A 201 -18.95 30.54 10.92
N PRO A 202 -18.79 29.52 10.04
CA PRO A 202 -19.41 29.54 8.72
C PRO A 202 -20.94 29.38 8.77
N VAL A 203 -21.45 28.63 9.74
CA VAL A 203 -22.90 28.43 9.95
C VAL A 203 -23.58 29.75 10.32
N VAL A 204 -23.00 30.49 11.29
CA VAL A 204 -23.49 31.81 11.72
C VAL A 204 -23.39 32.82 10.58
N ALA A 205 -22.27 32.81 9.85
CA ALA A 205 -22.09 33.71 8.71
C ALA A 205 -23.08 33.47 7.58
N HIS A 206 -23.49 32.22 7.37
CA HIS A 206 -24.47 31.86 6.35
C HIS A 206 -25.92 32.15 6.79
N LEU A 207 -26.25 31.89 8.06
CA LEU A 207 -27.60 32.08 8.59
C LEU A 207 -27.93 33.54 8.91
N VAL A 208 -26.93 34.34 9.28
CA VAL A 208 -27.10 35.74 9.70
C VAL A 208 -26.24 36.65 8.82
N ASP A 209 -24.97 36.81 9.17
CA ASP A 209 -23.99 37.61 8.45
C ASP A 209 -22.58 37.37 8.99
N ARG A 210 -21.59 37.86 8.23
CA ARG A 210 -20.18 37.78 8.59
C ARG A 210 -19.86 38.51 9.91
N GLU A 211 -20.55 39.60 10.21
CA GLU A 211 -20.30 40.40 11.41
C GLU A 211 -20.65 39.62 12.69
N SER A 212 -21.75 38.87 12.67
CA SER A 212 -22.18 37.99 13.76
C SER A 212 -21.21 36.84 13.99
N ALA A 213 -20.60 36.31 12.92
CA ALA A 213 -19.56 35.30 13.03
C ALA A 213 -18.26 35.88 13.63
N GLU A 214 -17.85 37.08 13.23
CA GLU A 214 -16.70 37.78 13.84
C GLU A 214 -16.97 38.09 15.32
N HIS A 215 -18.18 38.55 15.67
CA HIS A 215 -18.57 38.77 17.05
C HIS A 215 -18.47 37.49 17.90
N LEU A 216 -18.87 36.34 17.36
CA LEU A 216 -18.67 35.04 18.04
C LEU A 216 -17.19 34.73 18.27
N ARG A 217 -16.33 35.01 17.27
CA ARG A 217 -14.88 34.81 17.37
C ARG A 217 -14.29 35.70 18.46
N GLU A 218 -14.57 37.00 18.44
CA GLU A 218 -14.10 37.96 19.43
C GLU A 218 -14.61 37.63 20.84
N LEU A 219 -15.87 37.22 20.95
CA LEU A 219 -16.45 36.80 22.22
C LEU A 219 -15.75 35.55 22.78
N HIS A 220 -15.43 34.59 21.91
CA HIS A 220 -14.64 33.42 22.29
C HIS A 220 -13.19 33.79 22.67
N GLU A 221 -12.54 34.70 21.95
CA GLU A 221 -11.19 35.17 22.31
C GLU A 221 -11.16 35.86 23.68
N ARG A 222 -12.21 36.61 24.02
CA ARG A 222 -12.33 37.33 25.29
C ARG A 222 -12.70 36.43 26.47
N VAL A 223 -13.67 35.54 26.27
CA VAL A 223 -14.30 34.75 27.35
C VAL A 223 -13.78 33.31 27.41
N GLY A 224 -13.18 32.84 26.31
CA GLY A 224 -12.56 31.54 26.20
C GLY A 224 -13.52 30.40 26.56
N PRO A 225 -13.09 29.44 27.39
CA PRO A 225 -13.89 28.29 27.79
C PRO A 225 -15.17 28.60 28.57
N ALA A 226 -15.31 29.82 29.10
CA ALA A 226 -16.51 30.24 29.84
C ALA A 226 -17.66 30.70 28.92
N LEU A 227 -17.45 30.69 27.60
CA LEU A 227 -18.48 31.05 26.62
C LEU A 227 -19.67 30.08 26.69
N ASN A 228 -20.85 30.60 27.08
CA ASN A 228 -22.11 29.86 26.97
C ASN A 228 -22.64 29.94 25.52
N LEU A 229 -22.08 29.08 24.68
CA LEU A 229 -22.38 29.01 23.25
C LEU A 229 -23.86 28.73 22.96
N ARG A 230 -24.53 27.92 23.80
CA ARG A 230 -25.97 27.63 23.65
C ARG A 230 -26.81 28.86 23.89
N ALA A 231 -26.58 29.59 24.98
CA ALA A 231 -27.34 30.80 25.28
C ALA A 231 -27.13 31.86 24.19
N TRP A 232 -25.89 32.05 23.75
CA TRP A 232 -25.55 33.01 22.69
C TRP A 232 -26.25 32.68 21.36
N LEU A 233 -26.24 31.40 20.93
CA LEU A 233 -26.94 30.99 19.72
C LEU A 233 -28.46 31.11 19.83
N ILE A 234 -29.04 30.82 21.00
CA ILE A 234 -30.49 30.96 21.23
C ILE A 234 -30.91 32.42 21.12
N GLU A 235 -30.11 33.34 21.65
CA GLU A 235 -30.36 34.78 21.54
C GLU A 235 -30.31 35.26 20.08
N LEU A 236 -29.36 34.74 19.29
CA LEU A 236 -29.18 35.15 17.89
C LEU A 236 -30.19 34.50 16.92
N LEU A 237 -30.48 33.21 17.08
CA LEU A 237 -31.17 32.38 16.06
C LEU A 237 -32.51 31.80 16.56
N GLY A 238 -32.82 31.93 17.85
CA GLY A 238 -33.94 31.25 18.50
C GLY A 238 -33.67 29.78 18.81
N GLU A 239 -34.46 29.21 19.72
CA GLU A 239 -34.18 27.90 20.35
C GLU A 239 -34.08 26.73 19.36
N LYS A 240 -34.97 26.70 18.35
CA LYS A 240 -35.03 25.60 17.38
C LYS A 240 -33.80 25.56 16.47
N ILE A 241 -33.40 26.70 15.91
CA ILE A 241 -32.27 26.79 14.97
C ILE A 241 -30.95 26.63 15.73
N ALA A 242 -30.83 27.24 16.92
CA ALA A 242 -29.68 27.06 17.80
C ALA A 242 -29.48 25.59 18.19
N GLY A 243 -30.56 24.87 18.51
CA GLY A 243 -30.52 23.43 18.78
C GLY A 243 -30.00 22.62 17.61
N GLY A 244 -30.45 22.91 16.38
CA GLY A 244 -29.96 22.27 15.16
C GLY A 244 -28.48 22.54 14.88
N CYS A 245 -28.05 23.80 15.03
CA CYS A 245 -26.64 24.18 14.86
C CYS A 245 -25.72 23.45 15.84
N LEU A 246 -26.10 23.41 17.12
CA LEU A 246 -25.34 22.71 18.16
C LEU A 246 -25.28 21.21 17.91
N ALA A 247 -26.40 20.59 17.53
CA ALA A 247 -26.42 19.16 17.18
C ALA A 247 -25.48 18.85 16.01
N ALA A 248 -25.47 19.68 14.96
CA ALA A 248 -24.60 19.49 13.80
C ALA A 248 -23.11 19.57 14.15
N VAL A 249 -22.69 20.45 15.07
CA VAL A 249 -21.28 20.62 15.45
C VAL A 249 -20.84 19.77 16.64
N ASP A 250 -21.77 19.15 17.36
CA ASP A 250 -21.48 18.19 18.42
C ASP A 250 -20.90 16.90 17.82
N GLU A 251 -21.41 16.48 16.65
CA GLU A 251 -20.99 15.26 15.96
C GLU A 251 -19.70 15.41 15.14
N THR A 252 -19.43 16.59 14.56
CA THR A 252 -18.30 16.80 13.63
C THR A 252 -17.91 18.27 13.46
N ASP A 253 -16.70 18.52 12.96
CA ASP A 253 -16.23 19.83 12.48
C ASP A 253 -16.07 19.90 10.94
N ASP A 254 -16.39 18.81 10.22
CA ASP A 254 -16.38 18.78 8.75
C ASP A 254 -17.57 19.59 8.21
N GLN A 255 -17.24 20.70 7.54
CA GLN A 255 -18.20 21.64 6.96
C GLN A 255 -19.11 21.01 5.89
N ARG A 256 -18.69 19.92 5.23
CA ARG A 256 -19.57 19.18 4.31
C ARG A 256 -20.69 18.46 5.05
N ILE A 257 -20.36 17.82 6.17
CA ILE A 257 -21.34 17.08 6.98
C ILE A 257 -22.28 18.07 7.65
N ILE A 258 -21.76 19.18 8.18
CA ILE A 258 -22.56 20.26 8.76
C ILE A 258 -23.53 20.85 7.72
N ARG A 259 -23.05 21.20 6.52
CA ARG A 259 -23.91 21.68 5.42
C ARG A 259 -25.06 20.73 5.12
N ARG A 260 -24.79 19.42 5.03
CA ARG A 260 -25.81 18.39 4.76
C ARG A 260 -26.83 18.27 5.90
N SER A 261 -26.35 18.24 7.14
CA SER A 261 -27.20 18.19 8.34
C SER A 261 -28.13 19.40 8.42
N MET A 262 -27.60 20.59 8.10
CA MET A 262 -28.32 21.85 8.11
C MET A 262 -29.13 22.12 6.83
N SER A 263 -29.00 21.27 5.81
CA SER A 263 -29.65 21.42 4.49
C SER A 263 -29.36 22.75 3.79
N PHE A 264 -28.15 23.30 3.96
CA PHE A 264 -27.74 24.55 3.29
C PHE A 264 -27.44 24.32 1.81
N ASP A 265 -27.67 25.32 0.95
CA ASP A 265 -27.28 25.23 -0.46
C ASP A 265 -25.75 25.07 -0.60
N PHE A 266 -25.32 24.24 -1.55
CA PHE A 266 -23.90 23.93 -1.74
C PHE A 266 -23.10 25.15 -2.21
N ALA A 267 -23.60 25.87 -3.21
CA ALA A 267 -22.87 26.98 -3.83
C ALA A 267 -22.86 28.20 -2.90
N GLU A 268 -24.01 28.52 -2.30
CA GLU A 268 -24.12 29.63 -1.35
C GLU A 268 -23.24 29.41 -0.12
N TYR A 269 -23.29 28.22 0.50
CA TYR A 269 -22.45 27.91 1.66
C TYR A 269 -20.96 27.86 1.30
N GLY A 270 -20.62 27.34 0.12
CA GLY A 270 -19.25 27.35 -0.41
C GLY A 270 -18.67 28.75 -0.56
N MET A 271 -19.47 29.73 -1.01
CA MET A 271 -19.05 31.14 -1.08
C MET A 271 -18.79 31.73 0.31
N VAL A 272 -19.63 31.42 1.29
CA VAL A 272 -19.43 31.85 2.69
C VAL A 272 -18.13 31.29 3.25
N LEU A 273 -17.86 30.00 3.04
CA LEU A 273 -16.61 29.36 3.47
C LEU A 273 -15.38 30.03 2.85
N ALA A 274 -15.40 30.27 1.53
CA ALA A 274 -14.31 30.93 0.84
C ALA A 274 -14.07 32.37 1.36
N ALA A 275 -15.15 33.12 1.63
CA ALA A 275 -15.06 34.48 2.17
C ALA A 275 -14.46 34.54 3.58
N LEU A 276 -14.59 33.46 4.36
CA LEU A 276 -14.02 33.29 5.69
C LEU A 276 -12.64 32.61 5.69
N GLY A 277 -12.11 32.23 4.52
CA GLY A 277 -10.79 31.57 4.39
C GLY A 277 -10.80 30.07 4.74
N TYR A 278 -11.96 29.42 4.73
CA TYR A 278 -12.07 27.98 4.97
C TYR A 278 -11.72 27.19 3.70
N PRO A 279 -11.28 25.92 3.85
CA PRO A 279 -11.12 25.02 2.70
C PRO A 279 -12.43 24.85 1.92
N PRO A 280 -12.38 24.64 0.59
CA PRO A 280 -13.56 24.38 -0.21
C PRO A 280 -14.26 23.08 0.21
N LEU A 281 -15.56 22.99 -0.03
CA LEU A 281 -16.33 21.78 0.25
C LEU A 281 -15.88 20.59 -0.61
N ASN A 282 -15.43 20.84 -1.84
CA ASN A 282 -14.94 19.80 -2.73
C ASN A 282 -13.41 19.73 -2.75
N ASP A 283 -12.90 18.51 -2.91
CA ASP A 283 -11.49 18.27 -3.22
C ASP A 283 -11.28 18.31 -4.75
N GLU A 284 -10.39 19.19 -5.21
CA GLU A 284 -10.04 19.32 -6.62
C GLU A 284 -9.42 18.03 -7.19
N ALA A 285 -8.63 17.30 -6.39
CA ALA A 285 -8.02 16.04 -6.80
C ALA A 285 -9.07 14.95 -7.04
N ASP A 286 -10.11 14.89 -6.19
CA ASP A 286 -11.23 13.97 -6.38
C ASP A 286 -12.00 14.29 -7.66
N PHE A 287 -12.34 15.57 -7.88
CA PHE A 287 -13.06 16.01 -9.09
C PHE A 287 -12.26 15.75 -10.37
N ARG A 288 -10.95 15.99 -10.36
CA ARG A 288 -10.07 15.69 -11.50
C ARG A 288 -10.02 14.19 -11.80
N ARG A 289 -9.92 13.35 -10.77
CA ARG A 289 -9.96 11.89 -10.93
C ARG A 289 -11.29 11.43 -11.53
N MET A 290 -12.41 11.95 -11.02
CA MET A 290 -13.74 11.62 -11.54
C MET A 290 -13.93 12.09 -12.99
N PHE A 291 -13.41 13.28 -13.33
CA PHE A 291 -13.40 13.79 -14.69
C PHE A 291 -12.62 12.87 -15.63
N GLU A 292 -11.41 12.45 -15.25
CA GLU A 292 -10.60 11.51 -16.03
C GLU A 292 -11.30 10.15 -16.24
N VAL A 293 -11.96 9.64 -15.20
CA VAL A 293 -12.74 8.39 -15.28
C VAL A 293 -13.88 8.52 -16.29
N TYR A 294 -14.73 9.53 -16.15
CA TYR A 294 -15.88 9.71 -17.05
C TYR A 294 -15.45 10.08 -18.47
N LEU A 295 -14.39 10.86 -18.64
CA LEU A 295 -13.82 11.14 -19.96
C LEU A 295 -13.26 9.85 -20.59
N GLY A 296 -12.62 8.99 -19.80
CA GLY A 296 -12.16 7.68 -20.22
C GLY A 296 -13.28 6.76 -20.71
N GLU A 297 -14.43 6.75 -20.03
CA GLU A 297 -15.63 6.02 -20.46
C GLU A 297 -16.23 6.56 -21.77
N LEU A 298 -16.22 7.88 -21.96
CA LEU A 298 -16.75 8.54 -23.16
C LEU A 298 -15.78 8.47 -24.35
N ARG A 299 -14.49 8.24 -24.09
CA ARG A 299 -13.40 8.27 -25.07
C ARG A 299 -13.69 7.46 -26.34
N PRO A 300 -14.21 6.21 -26.30
CA PRO A 300 -14.46 5.46 -27.53
C PRO A 300 -15.42 6.19 -28.49
N THR A 301 -16.49 6.78 -27.96
CA THR A 301 -17.49 7.49 -28.76
C THR A 301 -16.94 8.80 -29.31
N LEU A 302 -16.18 9.55 -28.49
CA LEU A 302 -15.57 10.81 -28.88
C LEU A 302 -14.47 10.61 -29.94
N VAL A 303 -13.62 9.59 -29.77
CA VAL A 303 -12.58 9.26 -30.76
C VAL A 303 -13.22 8.77 -32.06
N ASP A 304 -14.31 8.01 -32.02
CA ASP A 304 -15.03 7.62 -33.24
C ASP A 304 -15.61 8.83 -33.99
N ARG A 305 -16.08 9.87 -33.27
CA ARG A 305 -16.47 11.14 -33.88
C ARG A 305 -15.28 11.84 -34.54
N VAL A 306 -14.11 11.86 -33.88
CA VAL A 306 -12.86 12.38 -34.46
C VAL A 306 -12.51 11.61 -35.75
N ARG A 307 -12.58 10.26 -35.73
CA ARG A 307 -12.31 9.42 -36.90
C ARG A 307 -13.27 9.72 -38.06
N ARG A 308 -14.57 9.87 -37.80
CA ARG A 308 -15.55 10.25 -38.85
C ARG A 308 -15.22 11.61 -39.47
N HIS A 309 -14.82 12.59 -38.66
CA HIS A 309 -14.42 13.91 -39.15
C HIS A 309 -13.22 13.85 -40.09
N PHE A 310 -12.19 13.07 -39.74
CA PHE A 310 -10.94 12.99 -40.49
C PHE A 310 -10.90 11.89 -41.57
N LEU A 311 -11.98 11.14 -41.77
CA LEU A 311 -12.01 10.03 -42.74
C LEU A 311 -11.66 10.49 -44.16
N ALA A 312 -12.22 11.61 -44.63
CA ALA A 312 -11.94 12.15 -45.95
C ALA A 312 -10.46 12.53 -46.12
N THR A 313 -9.83 13.09 -45.08
CA THR A 313 -8.41 13.43 -45.05
C THR A 313 -7.54 12.18 -45.15
N TRP A 314 -7.92 11.12 -44.43
CA TRP A 314 -7.23 9.82 -44.50
C TRP A 314 -7.37 9.19 -45.89
N SER A 315 -8.58 9.14 -46.47
CA SER A 315 -8.82 8.59 -47.81
C SER A 315 -8.08 9.37 -48.91
N ALA A 316 -7.95 10.69 -48.75
CA ALA A 316 -7.15 11.55 -49.63
C ALA A 316 -5.63 11.42 -49.43
N LYS A 317 -5.17 10.55 -48.52
CA LYS A 317 -3.75 10.35 -48.15
C LYS A 317 -3.03 11.65 -47.73
N SER A 318 -3.78 12.61 -47.21
CA SER A 318 -3.25 13.90 -46.75
C SER A 318 -2.60 13.78 -45.37
N ASP A 319 -2.05 14.88 -44.86
CA ASP A 319 -1.47 14.96 -43.52
C ASP A 319 -2.54 14.71 -42.44
N LEU A 320 -2.18 13.91 -41.42
CA LEU A 320 -3.03 13.51 -40.31
C LEU A 320 -2.58 14.11 -38.97
N ALA A 321 -1.63 15.05 -38.95
CA ALA A 321 -1.19 15.70 -37.71
C ALA A 321 -2.36 16.28 -36.88
N ALA A 322 -3.34 16.91 -37.54
CA ALA A 322 -4.54 17.42 -36.88
C ALA A 322 -5.42 16.31 -36.29
N TYR A 323 -5.51 15.14 -36.94
CA TYR A 323 -6.19 13.96 -36.42
C TYR A 323 -5.46 13.41 -35.18
N VAL A 324 -4.13 13.24 -35.28
CA VAL A 324 -3.29 12.71 -34.19
C VAL A 324 -3.40 13.59 -32.94
N SER A 325 -3.46 14.92 -33.11
CA SER A 325 -3.72 15.85 -32.02
C SER A 325 -5.17 15.74 -31.50
N ALA A 326 -6.16 15.67 -32.36
CA ALA A 326 -7.57 15.62 -31.93
C ALA A 326 -7.93 14.31 -31.20
N ARG A 327 -7.35 13.16 -31.57
CA ARG A 327 -7.66 11.86 -30.95
C ARG A 327 -7.17 11.72 -29.50
N THR A 328 -6.31 12.63 -29.02
CA THR A 328 -5.91 12.68 -27.60
C THR A 328 -7.02 13.26 -26.72
N LEU A 329 -7.96 14.00 -27.32
CA LEU A 329 -9.05 14.72 -26.65
C LEU A 329 -8.58 15.80 -25.67
N ASP A 330 -7.35 16.30 -25.79
CA ASP A 330 -6.79 17.33 -24.88
C ASP A 330 -7.57 18.66 -24.91
N PHE A 331 -8.37 18.90 -25.96
CA PHE A 331 -9.28 20.04 -26.04
C PHE A 331 -10.50 19.93 -25.11
N VAL A 332 -10.80 18.73 -24.57
CA VAL A 332 -11.83 18.52 -23.55
C VAL A 332 -11.20 18.75 -22.18
N THR A 333 -11.29 19.99 -21.69
CA THR A 333 -10.64 20.39 -20.44
C THR A 333 -11.59 20.37 -19.24
N PHE A 334 -11.01 20.08 -18.07
CA PHE A 334 -11.64 20.23 -16.76
C PHE A 334 -12.04 21.69 -16.50
N ASP A 335 -13.28 21.91 -16.07
CA ASP A 335 -13.79 23.22 -15.66
C ASP A 335 -13.65 23.40 -14.14
N ARG A 336 -12.81 24.35 -13.72
CA ARG A 336 -12.55 24.60 -12.29
C ARG A 336 -13.75 25.17 -11.56
N ASP A 337 -14.69 25.80 -12.27
CA ASP A 337 -15.88 26.39 -11.66
C ASP A 337 -16.85 25.33 -11.13
N TRP A 338 -16.71 24.06 -11.54
CA TRP A 338 -17.48 22.95 -10.98
C TRP A 338 -17.26 22.77 -9.48
N LEU A 339 -16.08 23.08 -8.97
CA LEU A 339 -15.73 22.89 -7.56
C LEU A 339 -16.63 23.69 -6.62
N GLY A 340 -17.09 24.87 -7.05
CA GLY A 340 -17.98 25.75 -6.29
C GLY A 340 -19.46 25.63 -6.67
N ARG A 341 -19.80 24.98 -7.79
CA ARG A 341 -21.18 24.91 -8.31
C ARG A 341 -21.84 23.55 -8.16
N LEU A 342 -21.07 22.47 -8.10
CA LEU A 342 -21.58 21.11 -8.11
C LEU A 342 -21.19 20.38 -6.83
N GLU A 343 -22.15 19.79 -6.12
CA GLU A 343 -21.85 18.96 -4.95
C GLU A 343 -21.12 17.66 -5.36
N ALA A 344 -21.41 17.14 -6.54
CA ALA A 344 -20.74 15.98 -7.11
C ALA A 344 -20.62 16.13 -8.63
N LEU A 345 -19.50 15.67 -9.19
CA LEU A 345 -19.33 15.58 -10.63
C LEU A 345 -20.03 14.30 -11.14
N THR A 346 -20.93 14.43 -12.10
CA THR A 346 -21.62 13.30 -12.73
C THR A 346 -21.14 13.07 -14.15
N ARG A 347 -21.42 11.89 -14.68
CA ARG A 347 -21.09 11.51 -16.06
C ARG A 347 -21.75 12.44 -17.08
N GLU A 348 -22.98 12.88 -16.82
CA GLU A 348 -23.78 13.73 -17.72
C GLU A 348 -23.15 15.12 -17.89
N VAL A 349 -22.64 15.69 -16.81
CA VAL A 349 -21.92 16.99 -16.84
C VAL A 349 -20.67 16.89 -17.69
N VAL A 350 -19.89 15.81 -17.53
CA VAL A 350 -18.69 15.57 -18.33
C VAL A 350 -19.05 15.31 -19.79
N ALA A 351 -20.14 14.58 -20.07
CA ALA A 351 -20.64 14.35 -21.42
C ALA A 351 -21.04 15.66 -22.11
N GLU A 352 -21.79 16.53 -21.43
CA GLU A 352 -22.18 17.84 -21.98
C GLU A 352 -20.95 18.72 -22.26
N ARG A 353 -19.96 18.71 -21.36
CA ARG A 353 -18.69 19.40 -21.57
C ARG A 353 -17.94 18.87 -22.79
N ALA A 354 -17.82 17.55 -22.91
CA ALA A 354 -17.16 16.89 -24.02
C ALA A 354 -17.88 17.16 -25.35
N ASP A 355 -19.21 17.15 -25.37
CA ASP A 355 -20.01 17.44 -26.55
C ASP A 355 -19.84 18.89 -27.02
N LYS A 356 -19.90 19.85 -26.08
CA LYS A 356 -19.64 21.26 -26.39
C LYS A 356 -18.23 21.49 -26.92
N ALA A 357 -17.22 20.91 -26.27
CA ALA A 357 -15.82 21.02 -26.69
C ALA A 357 -15.60 20.37 -28.07
N THR A 358 -16.19 19.21 -28.31
CA THR A 358 -16.07 18.50 -29.61
C THR A 358 -16.81 19.23 -30.72
N GLN A 359 -17.98 19.81 -30.44
CA GLN A 359 -18.71 20.64 -31.41
C GLN A 359 -17.92 21.90 -31.76
N ALA A 360 -17.27 22.54 -30.80
CA ALA A 360 -16.44 23.72 -31.05
C ALA A 360 -15.20 23.41 -31.89
N THR A 361 -14.57 22.24 -31.66
CA THR A 361 -13.33 21.83 -32.35
C THR A 361 -13.59 21.21 -33.73
N LEU A 362 -14.58 20.31 -33.86
CA LEU A 362 -14.80 19.49 -35.06
C LEU A 362 -16.07 19.88 -35.85
N GLY A 363 -16.93 20.73 -35.29
CA GLY A 363 -18.25 21.00 -35.84
C GLY A 363 -19.22 19.82 -35.71
N THR A 364 -20.26 19.82 -36.53
CA THR A 364 -21.37 18.85 -36.46
C THR A 364 -20.91 17.44 -36.85
N ASP A 365 -21.30 16.44 -36.06
CA ASP A 365 -21.03 15.03 -36.37
C ASP A 365 -21.89 14.53 -37.55
N ASN A 366 -21.38 13.55 -38.30
CA ASN A 366 -22.11 12.85 -39.35
C ASN A 366 -22.27 11.36 -38.99
N PRO A 367 -23.33 10.97 -38.26
CA PRO A 367 -23.51 9.60 -37.79
C PRO A 367 -23.82 8.60 -38.91
N LYS A 368 -24.03 9.05 -40.15
CA LYS A 368 -24.23 8.16 -41.31
C LYS A 368 -22.94 7.46 -41.75
N ILE A 369 -21.78 7.97 -41.35
CA ILE A 369 -20.48 7.35 -41.62
C ILE A 369 -20.27 6.22 -40.62
N ILE A 370 -20.39 4.97 -41.08
CA ILE A 370 -20.19 3.78 -40.24
C ILE A 370 -18.74 3.31 -40.40
N LEU A 371 -17.98 3.37 -39.31
CA LEU A 371 -16.61 2.88 -39.24
C LEU A 371 -16.54 1.56 -38.48
N THR A 372 -15.57 0.72 -38.84
CA THR A 372 -15.21 -0.44 -38.02
C THR A 372 -14.75 0.06 -36.64
N PRO A 373 -15.12 -0.61 -35.53
CA PRO A 373 -14.63 -0.26 -34.19
C PRO A 373 -13.10 -0.11 -34.15
N LEU A 374 -12.63 0.94 -33.45
CA LEU A 374 -11.23 1.34 -33.46
C LEU A 374 -10.29 0.20 -33.01
N ASP A 375 -10.64 -0.48 -31.94
CA ASP A 375 -9.89 -1.61 -31.38
C ASP A 375 -9.70 -2.73 -32.42
N ARG A 376 -10.75 -3.05 -33.16
CA ARG A 376 -10.73 -4.10 -34.19
C ARG A 376 -9.89 -3.71 -35.40
N VAL A 377 -10.05 -2.50 -35.92
CA VAL A 377 -9.27 -2.04 -37.10
C VAL A 377 -7.79 -1.91 -36.76
N VAL A 378 -7.46 -1.40 -35.57
CA VAL A 378 -6.08 -1.31 -35.08
C VAL A 378 -5.49 -2.72 -34.92
N ALA A 379 -6.21 -3.67 -34.32
CA ALA A 379 -5.72 -5.04 -34.17
C ALA A 379 -5.44 -5.71 -35.53
N ASP A 380 -6.36 -5.58 -36.49
CA ASP A 380 -6.21 -6.12 -37.85
C ASP A 380 -4.99 -5.51 -38.57
N ASN A 381 -4.86 -4.19 -38.52
CA ASN A 381 -3.76 -3.45 -39.17
C ASN A 381 -2.41 -3.77 -38.53
N ARG A 382 -2.35 -3.84 -37.19
CA ARG A 382 -1.14 -4.29 -36.46
C ARG A 382 -0.74 -5.69 -36.87
N LYS A 383 -1.68 -6.63 -36.90
CA LYS A 383 -1.41 -8.02 -37.30
C LYS A 383 -0.84 -8.11 -38.72
N LEU A 384 -1.39 -7.33 -39.64
CA LEU A 384 -0.90 -7.25 -41.02
C LEU A 384 0.56 -6.77 -41.06
N ILE A 385 0.88 -5.68 -40.37
CA ILE A 385 2.26 -5.14 -40.29
C ILE A 385 3.22 -6.17 -39.70
N LEU A 386 2.87 -6.77 -38.56
CA LEU A 386 3.71 -7.78 -37.90
C LEU A 386 3.99 -8.99 -38.81
N THR A 387 3.01 -9.39 -39.60
CA THR A 387 3.10 -10.55 -40.51
C THR A 387 3.98 -10.24 -41.73
N ARG A 388 3.92 -9.01 -42.26
CA ARG A 388 4.61 -8.60 -43.49
C ARG A 388 5.97 -7.94 -43.26
N HIS A 389 6.27 -7.53 -42.03
CA HIS A 389 7.48 -6.76 -41.73
C HIS A 389 8.77 -7.47 -42.15
N ALA A 390 8.91 -8.77 -41.86
CA ALA A 390 10.13 -9.52 -42.20
C ALA A 390 10.39 -9.55 -43.72
N GLU A 391 9.34 -9.70 -44.52
CA GLU A 391 9.38 -9.65 -45.98
C GLU A 391 9.85 -8.27 -46.45
N PHE A 392 9.21 -7.19 -45.97
CA PHE A 392 9.54 -5.83 -46.38
C PHE A 392 10.91 -5.36 -45.89
N ALA A 393 11.32 -5.75 -44.68
CA ALA A 393 12.66 -5.49 -44.17
C ALA A 393 13.73 -6.15 -45.04
N GLY A 394 13.49 -7.38 -45.48
CA GLY A 394 14.36 -8.07 -46.45
C GLY A 394 14.43 -7.33 -47.79
N LEU A 395 13.28 -6.95 -48.35
CA LEU A 395 13.23 -6.21 -49.62
C LEU A 395 14.00 -4.88 -49.55
N VAL A 396 13.77 -4.07 -48.51
CA VAL A 396 14.42 -2.77 -48.34
C VAL A 396 15.92 -2.93 -48.16
N ARG A 397 16.38 -3.85 -47.31
CA ARG A 397 17.82 -4.07 -47.09
C ARG A 397 18.52 -4.60 -48.33
N THR A 398 17.92 -5.57 -49.01
CA THR A 398 18.45 -6.11 -50.27
C THR A 398 18.54 -5.02 -51.34
N TRP A 399 17.51 -4.18 -51.48
CA TRP A 399 17.50 -3.08 -52.43
C TRP A 399 18.55 -2.01 -52.07
N CYS A 400 18.64 -1.60 -50.81
CA CYS A 400 19.63 -0.61 -50.35
C CYS A 400 21.06 -1.09 -50.65
N ARG A 401 21.37 -2.35 -50.32
CA ARG A 401 22.66 -2.97 -50.63
C ARG A 401 23.00 -2.94 -52.12
N LYS A 402 22.04 -3.34 -52.97
CA LYS A 402 22.25 -3.42 -54.42
C LYS A 402 22.49 -2.05 -55.07
N ASN A 403 21.86 -1.01 -54.51
CA ASN A 403 21.94 0.35 -55.04
C ASN A 403 22.95 1.24 -54.29
N GLY A 404 23.65 0.72 -53.28
CA GLY A 404 24.62 1.47 -52.48
C GLY A 404 24.02 2.54 -51.56
N GLU A 405 22.73 2.39 -51.23
CA GLU A 405 21.97 3.31 -50.37
C GLU A 405 22.02 2.88 -48.91
N ALA A 406 21.88 3.84 -47.99
CA ALA A 406 21.76 3.55 -46.57
C ALA A 406 20.36 2.98 -46.24
N VAL A 407 20.31 1.97 -45.37
CA VAL A 407 19.03 1.44 -44.88
C VAL A 407 18.39 2.50 -43.97
N PRO A 408 17.10 2.84 -44.15
CA PRO A 408 16.44 3.78 -43.26
C PRO A 408 16.52 3.33 -41.79
N ALA A 409 16.81 4.25 -40.86
CA ALA A 409 17.03 3.94 -39.44
C ALA A 409 15.85 3.18 -38.80
N VAL A 410 14.61 3.47 -39.23
CA VAL A 410 13.41 2.77 -38.76
C VAL A 410 13.41 1.27 -39.16
N MET A 411 14.07 0.93 -40.26
CA MET A 411 14.22 -0.44 -40.81
C MET A 411 15.52 -1.14 -40.36
N GLU A 412 16.47 -0.42 -39.77
CA GLU A 412 17.67 -1.04 -39.18
C GLU A 412 17.31 -1.91 -37.97
N THR A 413 16.25 -1.55 -37.24
CA THR A 413 15.77 -2.36 -36.12
C THR A 413 15.06 -3.62 -36.64
N SER A 414 15.45 -4.81 -36.19
CA SER A 414 14.72 -6.06 -36.50
C SER A 414 13.36 -6.17 -35.78
N ASP A 415 12.95 -5.15 -35.01
CA ASP A 415 11.74 -5.20 -34.19
C ASP A 415 10.53 -4.65 -34.96
N PRO A 416 9.58 -5.50 -35.37
CA PRO A 416 8.38 -5.05 -36.07
C PRO A 416 7.50 -4.11 -35.23
N GLN A 417 7.68 -4.08 -33.90
CA GLN A 417 6.97 -3.13 -33.03
C GLN A 417 7.39 -1.68 -33.25
N THR A 418 8.62 -1.42 -33.71
CA THR A 418 9.07 -0.05 -34.05
C THR A 418 8.21 0.51 -35.18
N ILE A 419 7.94 -0.29 -36.21
CA ILE A 419 7.09 0.11 -37.35
C ILE A 419 5.63 0.28 -36.91
N VAL A 420 5.12 -0.66 -36.11
CA VAL A 420 3.76 -0.54 -35.56
C VAL A 420 3.61 0.77 -34.78
N ARG A 421 4.60 1.14 -33.96
CA ARG A 421 4.57 2.41 -33.22
C ARG A 421 4.61 3.61 -34.14
N ALA A 422 5.45 3.61 -35.18
CA ALA A 422 5.50 4.71 -36.15
C ALA A 422 4.16 4.89 -36.90
N PHE A 423 3.51 3.79 -37.30
CA PHE A 423 2.17 3.84 -37.92
C PHE A 423 1.10 4.35 -36.94
N ASP A 424 1.17 3.92 -35.68
CA ASP A 424 0.26 4.36 -34.62
C ASP A 424 0.43 5.85 -34.35
N GLU A 425 1.66 6.34 -34.17
CA GLU A 425 2.01 7.76 -33.97
C GLU A 425 1.52 8.63 -35.13
N ALA A 426 1.60 8.14 -36.38
CA ALA A 426 1.09 8.82 -37.57
C ALA A 426 -0.44 8.71 -37.78
N GLY A 427 -1.15 7.91 -36.96
CA GLY A 427 -2.60 7.71 -37.06
C GLY A 427 -3.07 6.85 -38.23
N PHE A 428 -2.16 6.09 -38.87
CA PHE A 428 -2.49 5.30 -40.07
C PHE A 428 -3.31 4.04 -39.77
N LEU A 429 -3.31 3.57 -38.53
CA LEU A 429 -3.98 2.32 -38.13
C LEU A 429 -5.48 2.47 -37.85
N ASP A 430 -5.97 3.70 -37.77
CA ASP A 430 -7.20 3.97 -37.02
C ASP A 430 -8.46 4.00 -37.89
N PHE A 431 -8.39 4.09 -39.21
CA PHE A 431 -9.57 4.39 -40.04
C PHE A 431 -10.20 3.12 -40.63
N GLU A 432 -9.55 2.55 -41.64
CA GLU A 432 -10.01 1.35 -42.34
C GLU A 432 -8.94 0.26 -42.33
N ARG A 433 -9.35 -0.95 -42.72
CA ARG A 433 -8.43 -2.08 -42.86
C ARG A 433 -7.49 -1.82 -44.03
N ILE A 434 -6.18 -1.84 -43.75
CA ILE A 434 -5.13 -1.66 -44.75
C ILE A 434 -5.03 -2.94 -45.59
N GLU A 435 -4.95 -2.79 -46.91
CA GLU A 435 -4.65 -3.88 -47.83
C GLU A 435 -3.13 -4.07 -47.99
N ALA A 436 -2.69 -5.31 -48.26
CA ALA A 436 -1.25 -5.62 -48.33
C ALA A 436 -0.50 -4.84 -49.41
N ASN A 437 -1.15 -4.52 -50.53
CA ASN A 437 -0.63 -3.71 -51.63
C ASN A 437 -0.47 -2.22 -51.27
N GLN A 438 -1.14 -1.72 -50.22
CA GLN A 438 -1.04 -0.33 -49.77
C GLN A 438 0.12 -0.11 -48.80
N LEU A 439 0.64 -1.18 -48.18
CA LEU A 439 1.67 -1.07 -47.15
C LEU A 439 2.99 -0.44 -47.62
N PRO A 440 3.55 -0.75 -48.80
CA PRO A 440 4.80 -0.12 -49.23
C PRO A 440 4.71 1.41 -49.28
N GLU A 441 3.56 1.93 -49.73
CA GLU A 441 3.30 3.37 -49.77
C GLU A 441 3.17 3.98 -48.36
N LEU A 442 2.57 3.25 -47.42
CA LEU A 442 2.50 3.69 -46.03
C LEU A 442 3.86 3.62 -45.31
N TYR A 443 4.69 2.60 -45.61
CA TYR A 443 6.08 2.54 -45.14
C TYR A 443 6.89 3.74 -45.63
N ARG A 444 6.67 4.18 -46.87
CA ARG A 444 7.29 5.39 -47.42
C ARG A 444 6.90 6.65 -46.65
N ARG A 445 5.63 6.77 -46.25
CA ARG A 445 5.12 7.92 -45.49
C ARG A 445 5.68 8.02 -44.06
N ILE A 446 6.18 6.93 -43.49
CA ILE A 446 6.90 6.93 -42.20
C ILE A 446 8.42 6.84 -42.37
N GLU A 447 8.94 7.13 -43.57
CA GLU A 447 10.37 7.11 -43.90
C GLU A 447 11.03 5.72 -43.69
N ALA A 448 10.24 4.64 -43.66
CA ALA A 448 10.71 3.26 -43.59
C ALA A 448 10.91 2.63 -44.98
N TRP A 449 10.67 3.37 -46.05
CA TRP A 449 10.93 2.98 -47.43
C TRP A 449 11.82 4.03 -48.09
N PRO A 450 12.95 3.66 -48.72
CA PRO A 450 13.83 4.63 -49.36
C PRO A 450 13.10 5.46 -50.42
N ALA A 451 13.42 6.75 -50.52
CA ALA A 451 12.73 7.67 -51.43
C ALA A 451 12.85 7.26 -52.91
N GLU A 452 14.02 6.74 -53.30
CA GLU A 452 14.33 6.27 -54.65
C GLU A 452 13.83 4.84 -54.93
N MET A 453 13.39 4.12 -53.90
CA MET A 453 12.83 2.78 -54.04
C MET A 453 11.33 2.87 -54.35
N LYS A 454 10.90 2.31 -55.49
CA LYS A 454 9.47 2.25 -55.83
C LYS A 454 8.67 1.57 -54.70
N PRO A 455 7.53 2.11 -54.26
CA PRO A 455 6.73 1.55 -53.17
C PRO A 455 5.93 0.34 -53.67
N THR A 456 6.60 -0.78 -53.87
CA THR A 456 6.03 -2.05 -54.37
C THR A 456 6.75 -3.23 -53.74
N SER A 457 6.06 -4.37 -53.60
CA SER A 457 6.67 -5.64 -53.19
C SER A 457 7.07 -6.53 -54.38
N ASP A 458 6.88 -6.05 -55.62
CA ASP A 458 7.24 -6.77 -56.85
C ASP A 458 8.77 -6.71 -57.09
N LEU A 459 9.43 -7.87 -57.01
CA LEU A 459 10.87 -8.01 -57.20
C LEU A 459 11.35 -7.48 -58.55
N GLY A 460 10.62 -7.76 -59.63
CA GLY A 460 10.98 -7.32 -60.98
C GLY A 460 10.95 -5.80 -61.11
N GLN A 461 9.95 -5.16 -60.49
CA GLN A 461 9.85 -3.69 -60.47
C GLN A 461 10.93 -3.03 -59.59
N LEU A 462 11.46 -3.75 -58.60
CA LEU A 462 12.57 -3.34 -57.73
C LEU A 462 13.96 -3.68 -58.30
N GLY A 463 14.03 -4.37 -59.45
CA GLY A 463 15.29 -4.86 -60.02
C GLY A 463 15.96 -5.94 -59.18
N LEU A 464 15.22 -6.66 -58.34
CA LEU A 464 15.69 -7.75 -57.48
C LEU A 464 15.35 -9.12 -58.08
N ASN A 465 16.11 -10.15 -57.72
CA ASN A 465 15.77 -11.55 -58.03
C ASN A 465 15.68 -12.39 -56.74
N GLN A 466 15.21 -13.64 -56.86
CA GLN A 466 15.01 -14.52 -55.70
C GLN A 466 16.34 -14.91 -55.00
N GLY A 467 17.44 -14.99 -55.74
CA GLY A 467 18.78 -15.24 -55.19
C GLY A 467 19.32 -14.09 -54.34
N ASP A 468 18.95 -12.84 -54.66
CA ASP A 468 19.33 -11.64 -53.88
C ASP A 468 18.75 -11.69 -52.46
N LEU A 469 17.57 -12.30 -52.28
CA LEU A 469 16.86 -12.47 -51.00
C LEU A 469 17.33 -13.66 -50.17
N GLU A 470 17.68 -14.78 -50.81
CA GLU A 470 18.13 -16.01 -50.15
C GLU A 470 19.47 -15.81 -49.41
N PHE A 471 20.37 -15.00 -49.98
CA PHE A 471 21.62 -14.60 -49.34
C PHE A 471 21.37 -13.84 -48.02
N GLU A 472 20.39 -12.93 -47.99
CA GLU A 472 20.07 -12.14 -46.79
C GLU A 472 19.36 -12.99 -45.72
N ALA A 473 18.47 -13.90 -46.11
CA ALA A 473 17.78 -14.78 -45.18
C ALA A 473 18.74 -15.69 -44.40
N ASN A 474 19.84 -16.12 -45.03
CA ASN A 474 20.87 -16.93 -44.37
C ASN A 474 21.75 -16.10 -43.42
N GLU A 475 22.23 -14.94 -43.87
CA GLU A 475 23.01 -13.99 -43.05
C GLU A 475 22.23 -13.51 -41.82
N ALA A 476 20.94 -13.19 -41.97
CA ALA A 476 20.10 -12.75 -40.86
C ALA A 476 19.88 -13.84 -39.80
N ARG A 477 19.73 -15.11 -40.22
CA ARG A 477 19.64 -16.26 -39.30
C ARG A 477 20.94 -16.48 -38.55
N GLU A 478 22.08 -16.39 -39.23
CA GLU A 478 23.38 -16.51 -38.58
C GLU A 478 23.68 -15.37 -37.62
N ALA A 479 23.37 -14.12 -38.00
CA ALA A 479 23.54 -12.94 -37.17
C ALA A 479 22.67 -13.02 -35.91
N LYS A 480 21.41 -13.46 -36.03
CA LYS A 480 20.51 -13.66 -34.88
C LYS A 480 21.06 -14.73 -33.92
N ARG A 481 21.53 -15.86 -34.45
CA ARG A 481 22.13 -16.94 -33.64
C ARG A 481 23.40 -16.48 -32.92
N LYS A 482 24.28 -15.74 -33.60
CA LYS A 482 25.50 -15.18 -33.01
C LYS A 482 25.19 -14.14 -31.92
N ALA A 483 24.21 -13.26 -32.17
CA ALA A 483 23.79 -12.24 -31.20
C ALA A 483 23.12 -12.85 -29.95
N GLU A 484 22.35 -13.93 -30.10
CA GLU A 484 21.75 -14.64 -28.98
C GLU A 484 22.81 -15.38 -28.14
N LEU A 485 23.77 -16.04 -28.79
CA LEU A 485 24.91 -16.67 -28.12
C LEU A 485 25.73 -15.64 -27.33
N ALA A 486 26.09 -14.51 -27.95
CA ALA A 486 26.87 -13.46 -27.29
C ALA A 486 26.19 -12.88 -26.05
N LYS A 487 24.85 -12.81 -26.03
CA LYS A 487 24.08 -12.30 -24.87
C LYS A 487 24.09 -13.25 -23.68
N ARG A 488 24.28 -14.55 -23.90
CA ARG A 488 24.29 -15.59 -22.85
C ARG A 488 25.70 -16.10 -22.51
N THR A 489 26.72 -15.58 -23.19
CA THR A 489 28.12 -15.85 -22.87
C THR A 489 28.57 -15.05 -21.64
N ILE A 490 29.20 -15.75 -20.70
CA ILE A 490 29.73 -15.20 -19.44
C ILE A 490 31.26 -15.37 -19.46
N PRO A 491 32.04 -14.28 -19.47
CA PRO A 491 33.49 -14.38 -19.32
C PRO A 491 33.84 -14.79 -17.88
N PHE A 492 34.60 -15.88 -17.71
CA PHE A 492 34.98 -16.45 -16.41
C PHE A 492 36.39 -17.05 -16.46
N VAL A 493 37.32 -16.53 -15.66
CA VAL A 493 38.74 -16.99 -15.61
C VAL A 493 39.38 -17.09 -17.01
N GLY A 494 39.19 -16.06 -17.83
CA GLY A 494 39.72 -16.02 -19.21
C GLY A 494 39.07 -16.98 -20.19
N THR A 495 37.96 -17.64 -19.81
CA THR A 495 37.18 -18.55 -20.66
C THR A 495 35.76 -18.02 -20.82
N ASP A 496 35.21 -18.10 -22.03
CA ASP A 496 33.84 -17.72 -22.32
C ASP A 496 32.89 -18.90 -22.11
N LEU A 497 32.05 -18.83 -21.08
CA LEU A 497 31.09 -19.88 -20.72
C LEU A 497 29.71 -19.56 -21.29
N ASP A 498 29.08 -20.49 -22.01
CA ASP A 498 27.70 -20.33 -22.45
C ASP A 498 26.73 -20.72 -21.31
N ALA A 499 26.03 -19.74 -20.74
CA ALA A 499 25.07 -19.96 -19.64
C ALA A 499 23.87 -20.86 -20.02
N GLY A 500 23.60 -21.03 -21.32
CA GLY A 500 22.56 -21.93 -21.83
C GLY A 500 23.05 -23.33 -22.18
N ALA A 501 24.36 -23.61 -22.08
CA ALA A 501 24.91 -24.91 -22.41
C ALA A 501 24.64 -25.94 -21.29
N ALA A 502 24.32 -27.17 -21.69
CA ALA A 502 24.03 -28.27 -20.75
C ALA A 502 25.22 -28.61 -19.84
N ASP A 503 26.45 -28.32 -20.24
CA ASP A 503 27.66 -28.60 -19.45
C ASP A 503 28.23 -27.37 -18.72
N PHE A 504 27.49 -26.25 -18.70
CA PHE A 504 27.87 -25.02 -18.02
C PHE A 504 28.29 -25.26 -16.56
N ALA A 505 27.48 -25.98 -15.78
CA ALA A 505 27.74 -26.26 -14.37
C ALA A 505 29.10 -26.95 -14.13
N ARG A 506 29.41 -27.95 -14.94
CA ARG A 506 30.66 -28.72 -14.87
C ARG A 506 31.86 -27.85 -15.24
N GLN A 507 31.75 -27.04 -16.28
CA GLN A 507 32.81 -26.12 -16.69
C GLN A 507 33.06 -25.04 -15.63
N PHE A 508 31.98 -24.44 -15.11
CA PHE A 508 32.02 -23.46 -14.04
C PHE A 508 32.69 -24.04 -12.80
N GLU A 509 32.24 -25.20 -12.28
CA GLU A 509 32.82 -25.80 -11.06
C GLU A 509 34.31 -26.09 -11.22
N THR A 510 34.73 -26.60 -12.37
CA THR A 510 36.15 -26.91 -12.64
C THR A 510 37.01 -25.64 -12.51
N LEU A 511 36.60 -24.55 -13.17
CA LEU A 511 37.32 -23.27 -13.13
C LEU A 511 37.22 -22.60 -11.75
N ALA A 512 36.06 -22.69 -11.10
CA ALA A 512 35.80 -22.09 -9.80
C ALA A 512 36.59 -22.76 -8.67
N ALA A 513 36.69 -24.09 -8.68
CA ALA A 513 37.49 -24.86 -7.73
C ALA A 513 38.98 -24.51 -7.86
N LEU A 514 39.50 -24.36 -9.09
CA LEU A 514 40.87 -23.91 -9.33
C LEU A 514 41.10 -22.49 -8.77
N ALA A 515 40.15 -21.58 -8.97
CA ALA A 515 40.25 -20.20 -8.48
C ALA A 515 40.25 -20.10 -6.93
N ILE A 516 39.38 -20.86 -6.25
CA ILE A 516 39.34 -20.88 -4.77
C ILE A 516 40.59 -21.52 -4.17
N ASN A 517 41.10 -22.60 -4.77
CA ASN A 517 42.32 -23.26 -4.27
C ASN A 517 43.59 -22.43 -4.49
N GLY A 518 43.58 -21.52 -5.47
CA GLY A 518 44.71 -20.66 -5.79
C GLY A 518 44.87 -19.43 -4.90
N ALA A 519 43.83 -19.00 -4.16
CA ALA A 519 43.88 -17.79 -3.35
C ALA A 519 42.93 -17.83 -2.14
N ASP A 520 43.44 -17.57 -0.94
CA ASP A 520 42.64 -17.51 0.30
C ASP A 520 41.94 -16.16 0.53
N GLU A 521 42.25 -15.16 -0.30
CA GLU A 521 41.80 -13.78 -0.09
C GLU A 521 40.27 -13.62 -0.14
N TRP A 522 39.57 -14.40 -0.96
CA TRP A 522 38.12 -14.31 -1.08
C TRP A 522 37.42 -14.62 0.24
N PHE A 523 37.93 -15.61 0.99
CA PHE A 523 37.39 -15.97 2.29
C PHE A 523 37.70 -14.88 3.32
N ALA A 524 38.92 -14.32 3.29
CA ALA A 524 39.28 -13.19 4.14
C ALA A 524 38.41 -11.93 3.92
N ARG A 525 37.96 -11.71 2.68
CA ARG A 525 36.99 -10.65 2.28
C ARG A 525 35.54 -10.96 2.72
N SER A 526 35.22 -12.21 3.02
CA SER A 526 33.86 -12.68 3.34
C SER A 526 33.50 -12.44 4.82
N ARG A 527 33.41 -11.16 5.20
CA ARG A 527 33.05 -10.73 6.56
C ARG A 527 31.64 -10.14 6.60
N PRO A 528 30.88 -10.32 7.70
CA PRO A 528 29.61 -9.65 7.88
C PRO A 528 29.78 -8.13 7.75
N PRO A 529 29.07 -7.46 6.81
CA PRO A 529 29.24 -6.03 6.59
C PRO A 529 28.60 -5.20 7.72
N ARG A 530 29.14 -4.01 7.97
CA ARG A 530 28.44 -2.98 8.75
C ARG A 530 27.52 -2.22 7.80
N LEU A 531 26.22 -2.28 8.07
CA LEU A 531 25.21 -1.60 7.26
C LEU A 531 24.82 -0.27 7.91
N LEU A 532 24.52 0.74 7.09
CA LEU A 532 24.00 2.03 7.52
C LEU A 532 22.51 1.93 7.84
N GLY A 533 22.05 2.68 8.86
CA GLY A 533 20.62 2.86 9.12
C GLY A 533 19.98 3.69 8.01
N GLN A 534 18.84 3.23 7.50
CA GLN A 534 18.10 3.84 6.40
C GLN A 534 16.68 4.18 6.86
N GLN A 535 16.23 5.41 6.60
CA GLN A 535 14.85 5.82 6.87
C GLN A 535 13.89 5.14 5.86
N GLN A 536 12.78 4.60 6.35
CA GLN A 536 11.68 4.18 5.49
C GLN A 536 11.03 5.43 4.89
N ARG A 537 10.79 5.46 3.58
CA ARG A 537 9.97 6.53 2.99
C ARG A 537 8.51 6.21 3.26
N GLU A 538 7.77 7.18 3.81
CA GLU A 538 6.32 7.07 3.90
C GLU A 538 5.70 6.97 2.49
N PRO A 539 4.62 6.21 2.31
CA PRO A 539 3.88 6.21 1.06
C PRO A 539 3.11 7.52 0.94
N GLY A 540 3.81 8.58 0.53
CA GLY A 540 3.26 9.92 0.37
C GLY A 540 4.06 10.73 -0.64
N THR A 541 3.36 11.25 -1.66
CA THR A 541 3.80 12.21 -2.68
C THR A 541 4.87 11.73 -3.68
N ALA A 542 4.39 11.41 -4.89
CA ALA A 542 5.22 11.40 -6.09
C ALA A 542 5.68 12.83 -6.40
N SER A 543 6.79 13.25 -5.81
CA SER A 543 7.55 14.40 -6.29
C SER A 543 8.25 14.02 -7.59
N ARG A 544 7.84 14.67 -8.69
CA ARG A 544 8.58 14.74 -9.95
C ARG A 544 9.91 15.46 -9.68
N GLY A 545 10.92 14.67 -9.29
CA GLY A 545 12.31 15.11 -9.18
C GLY A 545 13.19 14.24 -10.07
N SER A 546 13.72 14.84 -11.13
CA SER A 546 14.75 14.30 -12.01
C SER A 546 16.00 13.89 -11.21
N GLY A 547 16.59 12.74 -11.56
CA GLY A 547 17.96 12.38 -11.21
C GLY A 547 18.10 11.12 -10.35
N GLY A 548 18.44 9.98 -10.99
CA GLY A 548 18.92 8.80 -10.27
C GLY A 548 18.68 7.47 -10.98
N GLY A 549 19.28 7.27 -12.15
CA GLY A 549 19.66 5.98 -12.75
C GLY A 549 18.83 4.75 -12.39
N GLY A 550 17.55 4.71 -12.79
CA GLY A 550 16.84 3.45 -12.94
C GLY A 550 17.41 2.78 -14.17
N GLN A 551 18.32 1.81 -13.99
CA GLN A 551 18.75 0.96 -15.09
C GLN A 551 17.51 0.43 -15.81
N SER A 552 17.46 0.81 -17.08
CA SER A 552 16.47 0.44 -18.07
C SER A 552 16.02 -1.01 -17.91
N TRP A 553 14.71 -1.23 -17.90
CA TRP A 553 14.08 -2.54 -18.10
C TRP A 553 14.58 -3.28 -19.37
N LYS A 554 15.36 -2.61 -20.24
CA LYS A 554 16.02 -3.19 -21.43
C LYS A 554 17.32 -3.96 -21.14
N ASN A 555 17.88 -3.91 -19.92
CA ASN A 555 19.17 -4.55 -19.59
C ASN A 555 19.09 -5.66 -18.52
N GLN A 556 17.94 -6.31 -18.34
CA GLN A 556 17.94 -7.50 -17.49
C GLN A 556 18.76 -8.62 -18.15
N PRO A 557 19.63 -9.31 -17.40
CA PRO A 557 20.33 -10.48 -17.92
C PRO A 557 19.33 -11.49 -18.47
N PRO A 558 19.63 -12.19 -19.58
CA PRO A 558 18.82 -13.30 -20.06
C PRO A 558 18.55 -14.31 -18.94
N ASP A 559 17.43 -15.02 -19.01
CA ASP A 559 17.05 -15.95 -17.93
C ASP A 559 18.10 -17.05 -17.73
N SER A 560 18.77 -17.51 -18.78
CA SER A 560 19.91 -18.44 -18.68
C SER A 560 21.06 -17.87 -17.84
N VAL A 561 21.35 -16.58 -17.97
CA VAL A 561 22.38 -15.89 -17.17
C VAL A 561 21.91 -15.73 -15.73
N LYS A 562 20.63 -15.45 -15.48
CA LYS A 562 20.06 -15.40 -14.11
C LYS A 562 20.14 -16.76 -13.42
N SER A 563 19.79 -17.84 -14.12
CA SER A 563 19.93 -19.21 -13.61
C SER A 563 21.40 -19.54 -13.31
N ALA A 564 22.31 -19.19 -14.22
CA ALA A 564 23.75 -19.33 -14.00
C ALA A 564 24.25 -18.54 -12.78
N MET A 565 23.74 -17.33 -12.55
CA MET A 565 24.07 -16.53 -11.37
C MET A 565 23.62 -17.19 -10.07
N GLY A 566 22.39 -17.71 -10.03
CA GLY A 566 21.86 -18.44 -8.87
C GLY A 566 22.75 -19.62 -8.52
N MET A 567 22.96 -20.50 -9.50
CA MET A 567 23.80 -21.69 -9.36
C MET A 567 25.25 -21.37 -8.94
N ALA A 568 25.89 -20.38 -9.58
CA ALA A 568 27.26 -19.97 -9.25
C ALA A 568 27.37 -19.39 -7.83
N SER A 569 26.39 -18.58 -7.42
CA SER A 569 26.38 -17.97 -6.10
C SER A 569 26.15 -18.97 -4.98
N GLU A 570 25.29 -19.96 -5.19
CA GLU A 570 25.05 -21.01 -4.20
C GLU A 570 26.24 -21.96 -4.07
N TRP A 571 26.92 -22.26 -5.18
CA TRP A 571 28.18 -23.00 -5.12
C TRP A 571 29.22 -22.26 -4.28
N LEU A 572 29.39 -20.94 -4.47
CA LEU A 572 30.32 -20.15 -3.65
C LEU A 572 29.87 -20.05 -2.20
N ALA A 573 28.55 -19.97 -1.95
CA ALA A 573 27.99 -19.99 -0.60
C ALA A 573 28.24 -21.34 0.09
N ARG A 574 28.16 -22.46 -0.62
CA ARG A 574 28.52 -23.80 -0.12
C ARG A 574 29.97 -23.82 0.35
N GLU A 575 30.91 -23.35 -0.47
CA GLU A 575 32.33 -23.34 -0.11
C GLU A 575 32.60 -22.40 1.08
N TYR A 576 31.92 -21.25 1.16
CA TYR A 576 31.97 -20.38 2.32
C TYR A 576 31.47 -21.06 3.60
N LEU A 577 30.32 -21.75 3.52
CA LEU A 577 29.72 -22.45 4.67
C LEU A 577 30.55 -23.65 5.10
N ARG A 578 31.11 -24.43 4.16
CA ARG A 578 32.03 -25.55 4.47
C ARG A 578 33.24 -25.08 5.26
N ARG A 579 33.81 -23.92 4.88
CA ARG A 579 34.96 -23.37 5.60
C ARG A 579 34.59 -22.74 6.95
N ARG A 580 33.37 -22.20 7.08
CA ARG A 580 32.88 -21.56 8.31
C ARG A 580 32.36 -22.56 9.36
N TYR A 581 31.75 -23.65 8.91
CA TYR A 581 31.11 -24.69 9.71
C TYR A 581 31.60 -26.08 9.26
N PRO A 582 32.90 -26.37 9.41
CA PRO A 582 33.52 -27.57 8.83
C PRO A 582 32.98 -28.89 9.40
N ASN A 583 32.39 -28.87 10.59
CA ASN A 583 31.86 -30.08 11.24
C ASN A 583 30.38 -30.30 10.93
N GLU A 584 29.63 -29.24 10.64
CA GLU A 584 28.18 -29.26 10.49
C GLU A 584 27.72 -29.18 9.03
N MET A 585 28.52 -28.60 8.14
CA MET A 585 28.15 -28.39 6.74
C MET A 585 28.39 -29.67 5.92
N THR A 586 27.31 -30.37 5.58
CA THR A 586 27.31 -31.48 4.62
C THR A 586 26.56 -31.11 3.34
N ASP A 587 26.58 -31.97 2.32
CA ASP A 587 25.84 -31.73 1.07
C ASP A 587 24.31 -31.74 1.26
N ASP A 588 23.82 -32.36 2.34
CA ASP A 588 22.40 -32.37 2.71
C ASP A 588 21.94 -31.06 3.35
N CYS A 589 22.88 -30.21 3.79
CA CYS A 589 22.56 -28.86 4.23
C CYS A 589 22.14 -27.96 3.07
N TRP A 590 22.53 -28.29 1.83
CA TRP A 590 22.08 -27.60 0.61
C TRP A 590 20.73 -28.19 0.19
N VAL A 591 19.67 -27.41 0.29
CA VAL A 591 18.29 -27.88 0.07
C VAL A 591 17.62 -27.33 -1.18
N SER A 592 18.14 -26.27 -1.82
CA SER A 592 17.58 -25.75 -3.08
C SER A 592 17.79 -26.73 -4.26
N SER A 593 17.02 -26.54 -5.33
CA SER A 593 17.11 -27.33 -6.56
C SER A 593 18.47 -27.25 -7.26
N ASN A 594 19.21 -26.13 -7.07
CA ASN A 594 20.55 -25.93 -7.64
C ASN A 594 21.59 -26.95 -7.14
N ARG A 595 21.33 -27.63 -6.00
CA ARG A 595 22.19 -28.73 -5.53
C ARG A 595 22.37 -29.84 -6.56
N ALA A 596 21.37 -30.07 -7.42
CA ALA A 596 21.40 -31.14 -8.42
C ALA A 596 22.54 -30.98 -9.44
N ALA A 597 23.08 -29.77 -9.59
CA ALA A 597 24.21 -29.50 -10.46
C ALA A 597 25.56 -29.97 -9.89
N PHE A 598 25.69 -30.14 -8.56
CA PHE A 598 26.98 -30.34 -7.90
C PHE A 598 27.02 -31.46 -6.85
N CYS A 599 25.86 -31.89 -6.36
CA CYS A 599 25.76 -32.87 -5.28
C CYS A 599 25.02 -34.14 -5.75
N THR A 600 25.39 -35.28 -5.17
CA THR A 600 24.65 -36.53 -5.34
C THR A 600 23.66 -36.69 -4.19
N GLY A 601 22.37 -36.96 -4.46
CA GLY A 601 21.37 -37.13 -3.40
C GLY A 601 19.94 -36.82 -3.83
N SER A 602 19.08 -36.51 -2.86
CA SER A 602 17.68 -36.12 -3.09
C SER A 602 17.56 -34.85 -3.94
N LEU A 603 16.44 -34.73 -4.67
CA LEU A 603 16.11 -33.48 -5.36
C LEU A 603 15.93 -32.36 -4.34
N GLY A 604 16.43 -31.17 -4.69
CA GLY A 604 16.20 -29.97 -3.88
C GLY A 604 14.75 -29.49 -3.95
N ASP A 605 14.38 -28.62 -3.02
CA ASP A 605 13.05 -28.08 -2.82
C ASP A 605 13.08 -26.57 -2.58
N ASP A 606 12.77 -25.81 -3.63
CA ASP A 606 12.75 -24.35 -3.59
C ASP A 606 11.53 -23.78 -2.82
N SER A 607 10.57 -24.63 -2.41
CA SER A 607 9.40 -24.21 -1.62
C SER A 607 9.72 -23.93 -0.14
N LEU A 608 10.94 -24.24 0.29
CA LEU A 608 11.37 -24.10 1.69
C LEU A 608 11.65 -22.64 2.09
N GLY A 609 11.96 -21.74 1.15
CA GLY A 609 12.23 -20.32 1.39
C GLY A 609 13.63 -20.00 1.93
N TYR A 610 14.58 -20.91 1.74
CA TYR A 610 16.02 -20.78 2.02
C TYR A 610 16.79 -21.83 1.20
N ASP A 611 18.03 -21.54 0.82
CA ASP A 611 18.86 -22.44 0.04
C ASP A 611 19.66 -23.43 0.89
N PHE A 612 20.02 -23.03 2.11
CA PHE A 612 20.76 -23.88 3.05
C PHE A 612 20.12 -23.93 4.44
N ARG A 613 20.12 -25.12 5.04
CA ARG A 613 19.75 -25.37 6.44
C ARG A 613 20.87 -26.08 7.17
N LEU A 614 21.36 -25.45 8.23
CA LEU A 614 22.47 -25.96 9.03
C LEU A 614 22.10 -26.00 10.51
N LEU A 615 22.26 -27.17 11.13
CA LEU A 615 22.00 -27.38 12.56
C LEU A 615 23.33 -27.40 13.32
N THR A 616 23.50 -26.45 14.22
CA THR A 616 24.59 -26.44 15.22
C THR A 616 24.05 -26.83 16.59
N GLU A 617 24.93 -27.11 17.55
CA GLU A 617 24.53 -27.37 18.95
C GLU A 617 23.64 -26.26 19.56
N ARG A 618 23.80 -25.02 19.09
CA ARG A 618 23.15 -23.84 19.69
C ARG A 618 22.01 -23.27 18.85
N ASN A 619 22.09 -23.38 17.52
CA ASN A 619 21.16 -22.73 16.60
C ASN A 619 20.90 -23.57 15.35
N GLU A 620 19.67 -23.48 14.85
CA GLU A 620 19.31 -23.73 13.46
C GLU A 620 19.56 -22.46 12.63
N TRP A 621 20.38 -22.59 11.59
CA TRP A 621 20.64 -21.55 10.61
C TRP A 621 19.91 -21.84 9.31
N LEU A 622 19.24 -20.83 8.80
CA LEU A 622 18.59 -20.80 7.49
C LEU A 622 19.29 -19.71 6.67
N PHE A 623 19.91 -20.10 5.56
CA PHE A 623 20.61 -19.17 4.68
C PHE A 623 19.91 -19.09 3.33
N GLU A 624 19.63 -17.86 2.91
CA GLU A 624 19.17 -17.52 1.58
C GLU A 624 20.32 -16.87 0.81
N VAL A 625 20.60 -17.29 -0.42
CA VAL A 625 21.69 -16.79 -1.25
C VAL A 625 21.13 -15.80 -2.26
N LYS A 626 21.77 -14.64 -2.35
CA LYS A 626 21.44 -13.60 -3.34
C LYS A 626 22.73 -13.13 -4.00
N SER A 627 22.67 -12.72 -5.26
CA SER A 627 23.88 -12.36 -6.00
C SER A 627 23.71 -11.15 -6.90
N ALA A 628 24.84 -10.59 -7.31
CA ALA A 628 24.95 -9.51 -8.28
C ALA A 628 26.17 -9.70 -9.19
N ILE A 629 26.09 -9.19 -10.41
CA ILE A 629 27.22 -9.17 -11.36
C ILE A 629 28.23 -8.08 -10.98
N ASP A 630 27.78 -7.03 -10.29
CA ASP A 630 28.59 -5.89 -9.87
C ASP A 630 28.68 -5.77 -8.34
N ALA A 631 28.94 -4.57 -7.83
CA ALA A 631 29.04 -4.28 -6.40
C ALA A 631 27.75 -4.55 -5.63
N GLY A 632 26.60 -4.59 -6.30
CA GLY A 632 25.30 -4.89 -5.72
C GLY A 632 24.76 -3.81 -4.79
N GLY A 633 23.95 -4.22 -3.81
CA GLY A 633 23.29 -3.34 -2.84
C GLY A 633 21.77 -3.50 -2.79
N GLU A 634 21.21 -4.32 -3.69
CA GLU A 634 19.80 -4.67 -3.71
C GLU A 634 19.61 -6.18 -3.84
N PHE A 635 18.52 -6.68 -3.26
CA PHE A 635 18.03 -8.03 -3.46
C PHE A 635 16.51 -8.06 -3.29
N GLU A 636 15.90 -9.13 -3.79
CA GLU A 636 14.46 -9.35 -3.74
C GLU A 636 14.17 -10.59 -2.92
N LEU A 637 13.19 -10.52 -2.02
CA LEU A 637 12.70 -11.69 -1.29
C LEU A 637 11.35 -12.14 -1.85
N SER A 638 11.23 -13.45 -2.08
CA SER A 638 9.92 -14.05 -2.40
C SER A 638 8.98 -14.02 -1.18
N PRO A 639 7.66 -14.18 -1.36
CA PRO A 639 6.71 -14.26 -0.25
C PRO A 639 7.08 -15.35 0.76
N ARG A 640 7.59 -16.48 0.27
CA ARG A 640 7.99 -17.63 1.10
C ARG A 640 9.26 -17.35 1.89
N GLU A 641 10.27 -16.75 1.27
CA GLU A 641 11.48 -16.28 1.97
C GLU A 641 11.14 -15.28 3.07
N LEU A 642 10.21 -14.34 2.78
CA LEU A 642 9.78 -13.34 3.75
C LEU A 642 9.03 -13.97 4.94
N GLU A 643 8.15 -14.94 4.68
CA GLU A 643 7.45 -15.71 5.72
C GLU A 643 8.46 -16.42 6.65
N VAL A 644 9.43 -17.11 6.07
CA VAL A 644 10.44 -17.85 6.84
C VAL A 644 11.37 -16.90 7.60
N ALA A 645 11.81 -15.80 6.97
CA ALA A 645 12.57 -14.74 7.62
C ALA A 645 11.78 -14.15 8.80
N GLY A 646 10.48 -13.91 8.65
CA GLY A 646 9.59 -13.45 9.71
C GLY A 646 9.48 -14.43 10.87
N SER A 647 9.37 -15.73 10.59
CA SER A 647 9.33 -16.79 11.63
C SER A 647 10.60 -16.84 12.48
N ALA A 648 11.74 -16.38 11.94
CA ALA A 648 13.04 -16.31 12.60
C ALA A 648 13.41 -14.88 13.08
N SER A 649 12.46 -13.96 13.15
CA SER A 649 12.68 -12.53 13.48
C SER A 649 13.16 -12.29 14.92
N LEU A 650 12.86 -13.20 15.86
CA LEU A 650 13.31 -13.10 17.25
C LEU A 650 14.80 -13.44 17.46
N GLU A 651 15.49 -13.94 16.43
CA GLU A 651 16.92 -14.30 16.44
C GLU A 651 17.39 -15.19 17.62
N ARG A 652 16.52 -16.10 18.09
CA ARG A 652 16.83 -17.04 19.19
C ARG A 652 17.54 -18.29 18.66
N LYS A 653 16.96 -19.47 18.89
CA LYS A 653 17.46 -20.78 18.43
C LYS A 653 17.35 -20.97 16.92
N ARG A 654 16.53 -20.18 16.22
CA ARG A 654 16.37 -20.20 14.76
C ARG A 654 16.81 -18.87 14.19
N ARG A 655 17.73 -18.89 13.23
CA ARG A 655 18.38 -17.69 12.68
C ARG A 655 18.34 -17.71 11.17
N TYR A 656 17.74 -16.68 10.59
CA TYR A 656 17.71 -16.45 9.15
C TYR A 656 18.79 -15.43 8.75
N ARG A 657 19.54 -15.71 7.68
CA ARG A 657 20.61 -14.84 7.17
C ARG A 657 20.60 -14.87 5.65
N ILE A 658 21.03 -13.76 5.06
CA ILE A 658 21.21 -13.68 3.60
C ILE A 658 22.70 -13.75 3.30
N LEU A 659 23.12 -14.67 2.45
CA LEU A 659 24.46 -14.77 1.92
C LEU A 659 24.50 -14.02 0.59
N TYR A 660 24.94 -12.76 0.63
CA TYR A 660 24.97 -11.92 -0.55
C TYR A 660 26.33 -12.00 -1.27
N VAL A 661 26.31 -12.37 -2.55
CA VAL A 661 27.48 -12.62 -3.40
C VAL A 661 27.56 -11.54 -4.50
N PRO A 662 28.28 -10.43 -4.26
CA PRO A 662 28.57 -9.46 -5.31
C PRO A 662 29.65 -10.01 -6.25
N PHE A 663 29.69 -9.49 -7.49
CA PHE A 663 30.67 -9.89 -8.50
C PHE A 663 30.76 -11.40 -8.72
N VAL A 664 29.62 -12.08 -8.86
CA VAL A 664 29.52 -13.56 -8.85
C VAL A 664 30.40 -14.26 -9.90
N PHE A 665 30.68 -13.63 -11.04
CA PHE A 665 31.52 -14.18 -12.11
C PHE A 665 32.95 -13.59 -12.15
N ASP A 666 33.37 -12.83 -11.13
CA ASP A 666 34.74 -12.30 -11.04
C ASP A 666 35.45 -12.87 -9.79
N PRO A 667 36.24 -13.95 -9.95
CA PRO A 667 36.95 -14.57 -8.84
C PRO A 667 37.92 -13.67 -8.09
N SER A 668 38.47 -12.64 -8.76
CA SER A 668 39.38 -11.69 -8.12
C SER A 668 38.67 -10.84 -7.05
N GLN A 669 37.35 -10.69 -7.15
CA GLN A 669 36.53 -9.87 -6.26
C GLN A 669 35.59 -10.67 -5.35
N TRP A 670 35.60 -12.00 -5.49
CA TRP A 670 34.74 -12.90 -4.74
C TRP A 670 34.79 -12.63 -3.23
N ARG A 671 33.60 -12.66 -2.66
CA ARG A 671 33.31 -12.56 -1.23
C ARG A 671 31.86 -12.92 -0.98
N VAL A 672 31.57 -13.48 0.19
CA VAL A 672 30.21 -13.73 0.67
C VAL A 672 29.91 -12.78 1.83
N LEU A 673 28.94 -11.89 1.64
CA LEU A 673 28.50 -10.94 2.65
C LEU A 673 27.31 -11.53 3.41
N GLN A 674 27.53 -11.92 4.67
CA GLN A 674 26.47 -12.43 5.52
C GLN A 674 25.65 -11.28 6.11
N LEU A 675 24.49 -11.00 5.52
CA LEU A 675 23.56 -9.96 5.94
C LEU A 675 22.61 -10.45 7.04
N SER A 676 22.21 -9.54 7.94
CA SER A 676 21.25 -9.79 9.03
C SER A 676 19.83 -10.00 8.51
N ASN A 677 18.94 -10.56 9.34
CA ASN A 677 17.55 -10.83 8.96
C ASN A 677 16.76 -9.51 8.74
N PRO A 678 16.29 -9.19 7.52
CA PRO A 678 15.56 -7.94 7.27
C PRO A 678 14.20 -7.87 7.99
N ALA A 679 13.64 -8.99 8.45
CA ALA A 679 12.40 -9.03 9.22
C ALA A 679 12.61 -8.86 10.73
N ALA A 680 13.85 -8.90 11.24
CA ALA A 680 14.13 -8.75 12.66
C ALA A 680 14.09 -7.27 13.08
N ALA A 681 13.38 -6.96 14.18
CA ALA A 681 13.19 -5.59 14.66
C ALA A 681 14.52 -4.84 14.93
N SER A 682 15.57 -5.56 15.34
CA SER A 682 16.90 -5.01 15.63
C SER A 682 17.73 -4.66 14.40
N THR A 683 17.32 -5.08 13.19
CA THR A 683 18.09 -4.85 11.96
C THR A 683 17.26 -4.40 10.76
N ARG A 684 15.93 -4.32 10.91
CA ARG A 684 15.00 -3.87 9.86
C ARG A 684 15.31 -2.45 9.37
N ASP A 685 15.79 -1.59 10.26
CA ASP A 685 16.22 -0.22 9.96
C ASP A 685 17.45 -0.14 9.05
N ARG A 686 18.18 -1.25 8.83
CA ARG A 686 19.34 -1.32 7.93
C ARG A 686 18.96 -1.52 6.47
N TYR A 687 17.68 -1.79 6.20
CA TYR A 687 17.17 -2.08 4.86
C TYR A 687 16.02 -1.16 4.49
N ARG A 688 16.07 -0.61 3.28
CA ARG A 688 15.00 0.20 2.70
C ARG A 688 14.20 -0.61 1.70
N VAL A 689 12.87 -0.57 1.79
CA VAL A 689 11.99 -1.19 0.80
C VAL A 689 11.85 -0.24 -0.40
N VAL A 690 12.22 -0.70 -1.59
CA VAL A 690 12.26 0.12 -2.83
C VAL A 690 10.99 -0.06 -3.67
N ARG A 691 10.27 -1.18 -3.52
CA ARG A 691 9.05 -1.49 -4.27
C ARG A 691 8.12 -2.39 -3.44
N SER A 692 6.80 -2.19 -3.56
CA SER A 692 5.78 -2.89 -2.79
C SER A 692 5.17 -4.12 -3.47
N GLY A 693 5.35 -4.29 -4.80
CA GLY A 693 4.82 -5.44 -5.55
C GLY A 693 5.64 -6.72 -5.43
N SER A 694 6.97 -6.59 -5.46
CA SER A 694 7.91 -7.61 -4.98
C SER A 694 8.83 -6.92 -3.98
N VAL A 695 9.02 -7.52 -2.80
CA VAL A 695 9.68 -6.83 -1.69
C VAL A 695 11.18 -6.76 -1.97
N ARG A 696 11.56 -5.69 -2.66
CA ARG A 696 12.95 -5.38 -2.98
C ARG A 696 13.56 -4.57 -1.84
N TYR A 697 14.59 -5.13 -1.25
CA TYR A 697 15.39 -4.51 -0.20
C TYR A 697 16.64 -3.88 -0.80
N ARG A 698 16.97 -2.68 -0.32
CA ARG A 698 18.25 -2.02 -0.56
C ARG A 698 19.03 -1.90 0.75
N PHE A 699 20.32 -2.19 0.70
CA PHE A 699 21.25 -2.01 1.80
C PHE A 699 22.43 -1.14 1.38
N GLU A 700 22.94 -0.34 2.32
CA GLU A 700 24.13 0.50 2.11
C GLU A 700 25.20 0.08 3.12
N ARG A 701 26.41 -0.17 2.61
CA ARG A 701 27.57 -0.53 3.43
C ARG A 701 28.21 0.74 3.98
N ARG A 702 28.67 0.70 5.24
CA ARG A 702 29.42 1.78 5.87
C ARG A 702 30.86 1.86 5.39
#